data_AF-A0A3A4PMI6-F1
#
_entry.id   AF-A0A3A4PMI6-F1
#
_cell.length_a   1.000
_cell.length_b   1.000
_cell.length_c   1.000
_cell.angle_alpha   90.00
_cell.angle_beta   90.00
_cell.angle_gamma   90.00
#
_symmetry.space_group_name_H-M   'P 1'
#
loop_
_entity.id
_entity.type
_entity.pdbx_description
1 polymer ?
#
loop_
_entity_poly.entity_id
_entity_poly.type
_entity_poly.pdbx_seq_one_letter_code
_entity_poly.pdbx_strand_id
1 'polypeptide(L)'
;MKMLANKPFHFYLTGIFMLIGFCGSATSATNSEPKIPGVCPPFHLLDEEGNMIDPIKGINADKPYSPKQTCGKCHDYEKITRGFHFQQGADEKPTPEQSERVQWALTPGNYGGTWCSPAPLYRYLSPKQNESAVLMDMTSQTFITAGCGNCHPGGGPLEFDREGKRYDLWMKNPESGLVSGGENHLDGDYYKTNWDQTGVLEADCLLCHMPEYHFYIRNKQLKSTNFRWAATAAAGFAEVKGSIANGEPVELLYKKELFSPDGTISPHIVREPRNETCLQCHAQPGWKKRGANFRNRTDVHLRAGLRCVDCHPAGRSATDPRIHGYEEHQIGKGDDPGGQVRNDLDNTMVECLDCHDTGKMGAPIAVHRGLPPVHLERISCQACHIPERLVKPIQLQASDVLNAAPKISTPGKRLWTFYGPDGAFRNHYGYLEMMGYDDKPTESFRPLLAQYKGKIYPVNRVHSAWPGIETEDSEPLMQPRMSDIYKMWAEHQANPDAYPSLAMITDDNGDGIPEINRPEEIDALIVSVAQMLSKINYPMDSKRVVWVMNERVYRSGTDFRVMEKQEWEASPFANVHKYNHDIYPAKAALGANGCQDCHHPESPFFFASAFQYHFDKQAKPVLVSQSELMGYQGRPRDYDGIVGFIAGFFRWLTILVMAGLIIHIVLDFIARRRGDRTASEDSPDAEMIQRFNIHALTQHLLVMISVLILFVSAFSLWGLRYPGAPWAAALTALWGGVDFWRIIHRIGAILLLFTGLYHLIYCIVHAEGRRDFALMVPRKKDFTDFFENIRWFLGKQNQQPQFGRFTYFEKFDYWAVFWGCVIMGITGLGMWFPEVVKMIVPTADSIWFDSFKEAHAHEALLAFLAIVIWHVYNVHLRPGRFPGSLFWVHGRIPKKEKEWEHSLES
;
A
#
# COMPACT_ATOMS: atom_id res chain seq x y z
N MET A 1 -2.39 39.56 -41.87
CA MET A 1 -3.19 40.39 -42.82
C MET A 1 -4.64 39.91 -42.73
N LYS A 2 -5.60 40.84 -42.52
CA LYS A 2 -7.09 40.71 -42.55
C LYS A 2 -7.74 39.30 -42.47
N MET A 3 -8.54 39.03 -41.42
CA MET A 3 -10.03 38.89 -41.44
C MET A 3 -10.53 37.52 -41.96
N LEU A 4 -11.71 36.96 -41.63
CA LEU A 4 -12.83 37.18 -40.69
C LEU A 4 -13.55 35.78 -40.60
N ALA A 5 -14.37 35.39 -39.62
CA ALA A 5 -14.97 36.03 -38.44
C ALA A 5 -14.90 35.03 -37.23
N ASN A 6 -15.78 34.91 -36.22
CA ASN A 6 -17.05 35.57 -35.88
C ASN A 6 -17.31 35.60 -34.35
N LYS A 7 -18.49 36.07 -33.93
CA LYS A 7 -18.97 36.28 -32.54
C LYS A 7 -20.54 36.08 -32.52
N PRO A 8 -21.31 36.26 -31.41
CA PRO A 8 -21.01 37.05 -30.21
C PRO A 8 -21.47 36.52 -28.83
N PHE A 9 -20.94 37.17 -27.78
CA PHE A 9 -21.54 37.28 -26.44
C PHE A 9 -22.58 38.44 -26.44
N HIS A 10 -23.43 38.54 -25.42
CA HIS A 10 -24.19 39.76 -25.14
C HIS A 10 -24.03 40.23 -23.69
N PHE A 11 -23.87 41.55 -23.55
CA PHE A 11 -24.01 42.29 -22.29
C PHE A 11 -25.36 43.01 -22.33
N TYR A 12 -25.98 43.21 -21.16
CA TYR A 12 -27.02 44.21 -20.96
C TYR A 12 -26.69 45.06 -19.73
N LEU A 13 -27.17 46.31 -19.74
CA LEU A 13 -26.85 47.32 -18.73
C LEU A 13 -28.03 48.31 -18.63
N THR A 14 -28.14 49.00 -17.50
CA THR A 14 -29.16 50.00 -17.12
C THR A 14 -30.53 49.45 -16.71
N GLY A 15 -31.09 50.05 -15.65
CA GLY A 15 -32.30 49.63 -14.96
C GLY A 15 -32.38 50.32 -13.59
N ILE A 16 -32.60 51.64 -13.58
CA ILE A 16 -32.62 52.46 -12.36
C ILE A 16 -34.00 52.37 -11.70
N PHE A 17 -34.03 52.14 -10.39
CA PHE A 17 -35.13 52.60 -9.54
C PHE A 17 -34.59 53.07 -8.18
N MET A 18 -35.01 54.27 -7.76
CA MET A 18 -34.84 54.74 -6.38
C MET A 18 -35.98 54.20 -5.51
N LEU A 19 -35.67 53.88 -4.25
CA LEU A 19 -36.60 54.11 -3.13
C LEU A 19 -35.79 54.42 -1.87
N ILE A 20 -36.40 55.19 -0.96
CA ILE A 20 -35.69 55.98 0.04
C ILE A 20 -35.91 55.42 1.45
N GLY A 21 -34.80 55.25 2.18
CA GLY A 21 -34.71 55.48 3.61
C GLY A 21 -35.25 54.40 4.56
N PHE A 22 -34.33 53.80 5.32
CA PHE A 22 -34.26 54.08 6.75
C PHE A 22 -32.83 53.89 7.26
N CYS A 23 -32.26 54.86 7.99
CA CYS A 23 -30.90 54.79 8.49
C CYS A 23 -30.91 54.33 9.96
N GLY A 24 -30.79 53.02 10.18
CA GLY A 24 -30.63 52.41 11.51
C GLY A 24 -29.15 52.19 11.83
N SER A 25 -28.46 53.21 12.36
CA SER A 25 -27.03 53.14 12.64
C SER A 25 -26.71 52.37 13.93
N ALA A 26 -26.61 51.04 13.83
CA ALA A 26 -26.08 50.19 14.90
C ALA A 26 -24.54 50.15 14.83
N THR A 27 -23.87 51.01 15.59
CA THR A 27 -22.40 51.03 15.68
C THR A 27 -21.87 49.89 16.55
N SER A 28 -21.65 48.71 15.98
CA SER A 28 -20.86 47.67 16.64
C SER A 28 -19.38 48.07 16.66
N ALA A 29 -18.94 48.68 17.76
CA ALA A 29 -17.55 49.06 17.98
C ALA A 29 -16.66 47.81 18.15
N THR A 30 -16.19 47.24 17.04
CA THR A 30 -15.16 46.19 17.06
C THR A 30 -13.82 46.81 17.44
N ASN A 31 -13.49 46.80 18.74
CA ASN A 31 -12.14 47.06 19.23
C ASN A 31 -11.21 45.94 18.75
N SER A 32 -10.78 46.02 17.49
CA SER A 32 -9.67 45.22 16.97
C SER A 32 -8.37 45.81 17.51
N GLU A 33 -7.93 45.31 18.66
CA GLU A 33 -6.57 45.57 19.14
C GLU A 33 -5.54 45.20 18.06
N PRO A 34 -4.43 45.95 17.95
CA PRO A 34 -3.43 45.70 16.92
C PRO A 34 -2.80 44.32 17.13
N LYS A 35 -3.12 43.37 16.24
CA LYS A 35 -2.59 41.99 16.30
C LYS A 35 -1.07 41.99 16.10
N ILE A 36 -0.33 42.01 17.21
CA ILE A 36 1.14 41.94 17.22
C ILE A 36 1.56 40.63 16.54
N PRO A 37 2.31 40.67 15.42
CA PRO A 37 2.53 39.48 14.62
C PRO A 37 3.72 38.64 15.14
N GLY A 38 3.42 37.51 15.76
CA GLY A 38 4.33 36.34 15.77
C GLY A 38 4.87 35.86 17.13
N VAL A 39 4.65 36.60 18.22
CA VAL A 39 5.08 36.22 19.58
C VAL A 39 3.93 36.47 20.55
N CYS A 40 3.74 35.60 21.55
CA CYS A 40 2.74 35.80 22.60
C CYS A 40 3.19 36.95 23.52
N PRO A 41 2.35 37.96 23.80
CA PRO A 41 2.66 38.99 24.81
C PRO A 41 2.65 38.38 26.23
N PRO A 42 3.20 39.07 27.25
CA PRO A 42 2.99 38.67 28.64
C PRO A 42 1.50 38.60 28.98
N PHE A 43 1.09 37.58 29.73
CA PHE A 43 -0.32 37.31 30.06
C PHE A 43 -0.50 36.87 31.51
N HIS A 44 -1.70 37.07 32.06
CA HIS A 44 -2.07 36.53 33.37
C HIS A 44 -2.52 35.07 33.27
N LEU A 45 -2.14 34.25 34.24
CA LEU A 45 -2.76 32.93 34.43
C LEU A 45 -4.17 33.09 35.02
N LEU A 46 -5.09 32.21 34.61
CA LEU A 46 -6.46 32.16 35.11
C LEU A 46 -6.81 30.78 35.66
N ASP A 47 -7.67 30.72 36.68
CA ASP A 47 -8.23 29.45 37.21
C ASP A 47 -9.37 28.90 36.30
N GLU A 48 -9.98 27.77 36.66
CA GLU A 48 -11.05 27.12 35.87
C GLU A 48 -12.33 27.99 35.78
N GLU A 49 -12.61 28.76 36.82
CA GLU A 49 -13.67 29.76 36.90
C GLU A 49 -13.36 31.03 36.07
N GLY A 50 -12.10 31.25 35.69
CA GLY A 50 -11.64 32.34 34.86
C GLY A 50 -11.18 33.60 35.62
N ASN A 51 -10.97 33.51 36.94
CA ASN A 51 -10.40 34.57 37.76
C ASN A 51 -8.88 34.66 37.57
N MET A 52 -8.31 35.84 37.82
CA MET A 52 -6.86 36.06 37.78
C MET A 52 -6.12 35.30 38.89
N ILE A 53 -5.01 34.67 38.54
CA ILE A 53 -4.02 34.12 39.48
C ILE A 53 -2.81 35.06 39.50
N ASP A 54 -2.52 35.63 40.68
CA ASP A 54 -1.34 36.48 40.92
C ASP A 54 -0.65 36.06 42.23
N PRO A 55 0.40 35.21 42.14
CA PRO A 55 1.15 34.76 43.30
C PRO A 55 2.04 35.83 43.94
N ILE A 56 2.30 36.96 43.27
CA ILE A 56 3.01 38.11 43.86
C ILE A 56 2.09 38.79 44.87
N LYS A 57 0.85 39.08 44.46
CA LYS A 57 -0.18 39.73 45.29
C LYS A 57 -0.95 38.75 46.19
N GLY A 58 -0.81 37.44 45.97
CA GLY A 58 -1.47 36.38 46.74
C GLY A 58 -2.90 36.05 46.28
N ILE A 59 -3.29 36.51 45.08
CA ILE A 59 -4.63 36.32 44.52
C ILE A 59 -4.70 34.93 43.89
N ASN A 60 -5.62 34.08 44.35
CA ASN A 60 -5.86 32.72 43.85
C ASN A 60 -4.60 31.85 43.73
N ALA A 61 -3.60 32.09 44.59
CA ALA A 61 -2.28 31.45 44.52
C ALA A 61 -2.29 29.96 44.93
N ASP A 62 -3.44 29.45 45.38
CA ASP A 62 -3.73 28.04 45.66
C ASP A 62 -4.40 27.31 44.47
N LYS A 63 -4.85 28.04 43.44
CA LYS A 63 -5.57 27.47 42.29
C LYS A 63 -4.61 27.01 41.19
N PRO A 64 -4.84 25.86 40.53
CA PRO A 64 -4.16 25.53 39.28
C PRO A 64 -4.61 26.49 38.17
N TYR A 65 -3.75 26.72 37.18
CA TYR A 65 -4.16 27.45 35.98
C TYR A 65 -4.94 26.53 35.04
N SER A 66 -6.00 27.06 34.45
CA SER A 66 -6.78 26.44 33.38
C SER A 66 -6.19 26.83 32.01
N PRO A 67 -5.70 25.87 31.20
CA PRO A 67 -5.39 26.11 29.80
C PRO A 67 -6.58 26.70 29.03
N LYS A 68 -7.81 26.23 29.31
CA LYS A 68 -9.03 26.67 28.64
C LYS A 68 -9.32 28.16 28.87
N GLN A 69 -9.29 28.61 30.13
CA GLN A 69 -9.53 30.01 30.45
C GLN A 69 -8.35 30.90 30.05
N THR A 70 -7.11 30.47 30.35
CA THR A 70 -5.90 31.27 30.13
C THR A 70 -5.63 31.48 28.64
N CYS A 71 -5.49 30.40 27.87
CA CYS A 71 -5.24 30.50 26.42
C CYS A 71 -6.50 30.94 25.66
N GLY A 72 -7.69 30.55 26.14
CA GLY A 72 -8.97 30.84 25.51
C GLY A 72 -9.42 32.30 25.54
N LYS A 73 -8.72 33.21 26.25
CA LYS A 73 -8.93 34.66 26.06
C LYS A 73 -8.39 35.16 24.72
N CYS A 74 -7.40 34.48 24.14
CA CYS A 74 -6.68 34.91 22.94
C CYS A 74 -6.90 33.98 21.73
N HIS A 75 -7.34 32.74 21.96
CA HIS A 75 -7.46 31.68 20.97
C HIS A 75 -8.81 30.96 21.06
N ASP A 76 -9.36 30.49 19.94
CA ASP A 76 -10.62 29.74 19.90
C ASP A 76 -10.42 28.29 20.39
N TYR A 77 -10.41 28.09 21.72
CA TYR A 77 -10.23 26.78 22.37
C TYR A 77 -11.23 25.74 21.83
N GLU A 78 -12.51 26.12 21.68
CA GLU A 78 -13.58 25.22 21.23
C GLU A 78 -13.47 24.84 19.75
N LYS A 79 -12.73 25.60 18.94
CA LYS A 79 -12.29 25.17 17.62
C LYS A 79 -11.05 24.28 17.69
N ILE A 80 -10.04 24.68 18.46
CA ILE A 80 -8.76 23.97 18.59
C ILE A 80 -8.98 22.51 19.02
N THR A 81 -9.84 22.28 20.00
CA THR A 81 -10.14 20.93 20.53
C THR A 81 -10.97 20.04 19.59
N ARG A 82 -11.43 20.54 18.43
CA ARG A 82 -11.99 19.71 17.34
C ARG A 82 -10.91 19.07 16.47
N GLY A 83 -9.65 19.43 16.66
CA GLY A 83 -8.52 18.72 16.06
C GLY A 83 -8.50 17.26 16.51
N PHE A 84 -8.38 16.31 15.59
CA PHE A 84 -8.51 14.87 15.91
C PHE A 84 -7.47 14.34 16.92
N HIS A 85 -6.38 15.08 17.17
CA HIS A 85 -5.42 14.77 18.23
C HIS A 85 -5.99 14.98 19.65
N PHE A 86 -7.01 15.84 19.81
CA PHE A 86 -7.73 16.10 21.06
C PHE A 86 -9.00 15.25 21.24
N GLN A 87 -9.56 14.71 20.16
CA GLN A 87 -10.73 13.80 20.23
C GLN A 87 -10.31 12.32 20.19
N GLN A 88 -9.26 12.00 19.43
CA GLN A 88 -8.71 10.66 19.23
C GLN A 88 -9.75 9.59 18.85
N GLY A 89 -10.75 10.00 18.05
CA GLY A 89 -11.88 9.20 17.59
C GLY A 89 -13.13 9.27 18.47
N ALA A 90 -13.12 9.97 19.61
CA ALA A 90 -14.28 10.04 20.51
C ALA A 90 -15.53 10.72 19.90
N ASP A 91 -15.34 11.52 18.86
CA ASP A 91 -16.35 12.17 18.03
C ASP A 91 -16.82 11.29 16.84
N GLU A 92 -16.23 10.10 16.66
CA GLU A 92 -16.49 9.19 15.55
C GLU A 92 -17.09 7.85 16.03
N LYS A 93 -17.91 7.23 15.18
CA LYS A 93 -18.34 5.83 15.36
C LYS A 93 -17.24 4.87 14.88
N PRO A 94 -17.19 3.61 15.35
CA PRO A 94 -16.32 2.59 14.77
C PRO A 94 -16.57 2.46 13.26
N THR A 95 -15.55 2.05 12.51
CA THR A 95 -15.75 1.73 11.09
C THR A 95 -16.64 0.49 10.93
N PRO A 96 -17.24 0.25 9.74
CA PRO A 96 -17.99 -0.97 9.47
C PRO A 96 -17.15 -2.21 9.77
N GLU A 97 -15.89 -2.24 9.32
CA GLU A 97 -14.99 -3.38 9.50
C GLU A 97 -14.65 -3.61 10.97
N GLN A 98 -14.53 -2.56 11.79
CA GLN A 98 -14.37 -2.71 13.24
C GLN A 98 -15.63 -3.31 13.88
N SER A 99 -16.82 -2.84 13.47
CA SER A 99 -18.12 -3.30 14.00
C SER A 99 -18.43 -4.76 13.62
N GLU A 100 -18.03 -5.18 12.42
CA GLU A 100 -18.17 -6.54 11.90
C GLU A 100 -17.21 -7.54 12.58
N ARG A 101 -16.09 -7.06 13.14
CA ARG A 101 -15.03 -7.91 13.70
C ARG A 101 -15.01 -7.98 15.23
N VAL A 102 -15.27 -6.87 15.94
CA VAL A 102 -15.04 -6.79 17.39
C VAL A 102 -16.15 -6.06 18.17
N GLN A 103 -16.64 -6.69 19.24
CA GLN A 103 -17.73 -6.15 20.07
C GLN A 103 -17.30 -4.99 20.99
N TRP A 104 -16.00 -4.83 21.24
CA TRP A 104 -15.47 -3.84 22.20
C TRP A 104 -15.04 -2.50 21.58
N ALA A 105 -15.17 -2.34 20.26
CA ALA A 105 -14.86 -1.07 19.59
C ALA A 105 -16.03 -0.10 19.75
N LEU A 106 -15.83 0.97 20.52
CA LEU A 106 -16.81 2.04 20.71
C LEU A 106 -16.54 3.26 19.80
N THR A 107 -15.31 3.37 19.29
CA THR A 107 -14.82 4.44 18.40
C THR A 107 -13.74 3.87 17.48
N PRO A 108 -13.23 4.58 16.45
CA PRO A 108 -12.18 4.06 15.60
C PRO A 108 -10.77 4.22 16.19
N GLY A 109 -10.60 4.99 17.27
CA GLY A 109 -9.31 5.53 17.69
C GLY A 109 -8.74 5.01 19.00
N ASN A 110 -8.10 5.90 19.76
CA ASN A 110 -7.45 5.55 21.03
C ASN A 110 -8.49 5.40 22.16
N TYR A 111 -9.50 6.28 22.19
CA TYR A 111 -10.56 6.27 23.19
C TYR A 111 -11.62 5.22 22.88
N GLY A 112 -11.31 3.94 23.14
CA GLY A 112 -12.24 2.83 22.97
C GLY A 112 -12.22 2.12 21.61
N GLY A 113 -11.25 2.39 20.74
CA GLY A 113 -11.03 1.65 19.48
C GLY A 113 -9.90 0.62 19.55
N THR A 114 -9.53 0.06 18.39
CA THR A 114 -8.51 -1.00 18.24
C THR A 114 -7.06 -0.49 18.12
N TRP A 115 -6.85 0.82 18.03
CA TRP A 115 -5.56 1.46 17.72
C TRP A 115 -4.49 1.35 18.84
N CYS A 116 -4.89 1.12 20.09
CA CYS A 116 -3.97 1.21 21.22
C CYS A 116 -3.04 -0.01 21.39
N SER A 117 -3.38 -1.17 20.83
CA SER A 117 -2.60 -2.41 20.92
C SER A 117 -2.29 -2.98 19.53
N PRO A 118 -1.09 -3.55 19.26
CA PRO A 118 -0.80 -4.24 18.00
C PRO A 118 -1.81 -5.34 17.65
N ALA A 119 -2.25 -6.10 18.65
CA ALA A 119 -3.27 -7.16 18.57
C ALA A 119 -4.20 -7.16 19.81
N PRO A 120 -5.25 -8.02 19.86
CA PRO A 120 -6.19 -8.10 20.99
C PRO A 120 -5.60 -8.63 22.31
N LEU A 121 -6.49 -8.95 23.26
CA LEU A 121 -6.24 -9.09 24.69
C LEU A 121 -5.55 -7.85 25.29
N TYR A 122 -6.24 -6.72 25.21
CA TYR A 122 -5.86 -5.48 25.88
C TYR A 122 -7.06 -4.91 26.66
N ARG A 123 -6.84 -3.86 27.45
CA ARG A 123 -7.94 -3.22 28.17
C ARG A 123 -8.86 -2.49 27.21
N TYR A 124 -10.15 -2.79 27.24
CA TYR A 124 -11.17 -2.08 26.47
C TYR A 124 -11.86 -0.98 27.30
N LEU A 125 -12.42 0.02 26.62
CA LEU A 125 -13.29 1.01 27.23
C LEU A 125 -14.69 0.39 27.40
N SER A 126 -15.24 0.46 28.61
CA SER A 126 -16.58 -0.06 28.90
C SER A 126 -17.63 0.79 28.16
N PRO A 127 -18.70 0.18 27.60
CA PRO A 127 -19.89 0.90 27.12
C PRO A 127 -20.43 1.91 28.14
N LYS A 128 -21.23 2.90 27.71
CA LYS A 128 -21.78 3.88 28.66
C LYS A 128 -22.74 3.22 29.65
N GLN A 129 -23.57 2.29 29.20
CA GLN A 129 -24.49 1.52 30.06
C GLN A 129 -24.03 0.06 30.08
N ASN A 130 -23.99 -0.57 31.25
CA ASN A 130 -23.48 -1.93 31.44
C ASN A 130 -24.44 -2.73 32.33
N GLU A 131 -24.69 -4.00 32.00
CA GLU A 131 -25.62 -4.85 32.75
C GLU A 131 -25.02 -5.33 34.09
N SER A 132 -23.70 -5.47 34.16
CA SER A 132 -23.00 -5.96 35.35
C SER A 132 -21.52 -5.56 35.38
N ALA A 133 -20.95 -5.41 36.57
CA ALA A 133 -19.54 -5.02 36.76
C ALA A 133 -18.51 -6.08 36.29
N VAL A 134 -18.93 -7.30 35.95
CA VAL A 134 -18.04 -8.32 35.35
C VAL A 134 -17.78 -8.06 33.86
N LEU A 135 -18.65 -7.30 33.18
CA LEU A 135 -18.51 -6.88 31.78
C LEU A 135 -17.69 -5.59 31.59
N MET A 136 -17.32 -4.92 32.69
CA MET A 136 -16.62 -3.62 32.65
C MET A 136 -15.09 -3.81 32.79
N ASP A 137 -14.29 -3.00 32.07
CA ASP A 137 -12.84 -2.96 32.20
C ASP A 137 -12.33 -1.53 32.49
N MET A 138 -12.12 -0.68 31.47
CA MET A 138 -11.82 0.74 31.71
C MET A 138 -13.09 1.55 31.78
N THR A 139 -13.17 2.42 32.78
CA THR A 139 -13.98 3.63 32.75
C THR A 139 -13.21 4.77 32.11
N SER A 140 -13.90 5.85 31.74
CA SER A 140 -13.28 7.02 31.12
C SER A 140 -12.21 7.67 32.02
N GLN A 141 -12.37 7.62 33.34
CA GLN A 141 -11.34 8.07 34.30
C GLN A 141 -10.14 7.12 34.34
N THR A 142 -10.38 5.79 34.32
CA THR A 142 -9.29 4.79 34.38
C THR A 142 -8.60 4.55 33.04
N PHE A 143 -9.17 5.01 31.93
CA PHE A 143 -8.47 5.14 30.64
C PHE A 143 -7.24 6.07 30.75
N ILE A 144 -7.37 7.18 31.48
CA ILE A 144 -6.26 8.11 31.75
C ILE A 144 -5.15 7.38 32.51
N THR A 145 -5.50 6.75 33.65
CA THR A 145 -4.53 6.11 34.57
C THR A 145 -3.95 4.80 34.06
N ALA A 146 -4.63 4.09 33.15
CA ALA A 146 -4.10 2.92 32.43
C ALA A 146 -2.87 3.26 31.55
N GLY A 147 -2.57 4.55 31.36
CA GLY A 147 -1.45 5.05 30.58
C GLY A 147 -1.84 5.54 29.19
N CYS A 148 -3.10 5.40 28.77
CA CYS A 148 -3.56 5.95 27.48
C CYS A 148 -3.59 7.49 27.50
N GLY A 149 -3.84 8.09 28.68
CA GLY A 149 -3.74 9.55 28.89
C GLY A 149 -2.34 10.14 28.69
N ASN A 150 -1.27 9.32 28.75
CA ASN A 150 0.10 9.75 28.41
C ASN A 150 0.24 10.09 26.90
N CYS A 151 -0.65 9.56 26.06
CA CYS A 151 -0.67 9.75 24.60
C CYS A 151 -1.76 10.73 24.13
N HIS A 152 -2.40 11.44 25.06
CA HIS A 152 -3.53 12.34 24.79
C HIS A 152 -3.26 13.74 25.37
N PRO A 153 -3.40 14.82 24.60
CA PRO A 153 -3.04 16.18 25.02
C PRO A 153 -4.03 16.83 26.02
N GLY A 154 -4.96 16.07 26.60
CA GLY A 154 -6.18 16.62 27.22
C GLY A 154 -7.23 17.01 26.18
N GLY A 155 -8.31 17.65 26.62
CA GLY A 155 -9.48 18.00 25.82
C GLY A 155 -10.37 16.80 25.47
N GLY A 156 -11.44 17.06 24.71
CA GLY A 156 -12.34 16.05 24.16
C GLY A 156 -12.84 15.06 25.24
N PRO A 157 -12.62 13.74 25.07
CA PRO A 157 -13.09 12.70 26.01
C PRO A 157 -12.43 12.75 27.39
N LEU A 158 -11.44 13.62 27.61
CA LEU A 158 -10.80 13.85 28.91
C LEU A 158 -11.26 15.14 29.60
N GLU A 159 -12.10 15.94 28.94
CA GLU A 159 -12.83 17.07 29.52
C GLU A 159 -14.33 16.75 29.69
N PHE A 160 -14.94 16.08 28.70
CA PHE A 160 -16.38 15.81 28.63
C PHE A 160 -16.73 14.32 28.58
N ASP A 161 -17.87 13.97 29.19
CA ASP A 161 -18.49 12.67 29.06
C ASP A 161 -19.14 12.46 27.68
N ARG A 162 -19.68 11.27 27.45
CA ARG A 162 -20.26 10.88 26.16
C ARG A 162 -21.63 11.52 25.88
N GLU A 163 -22.13 12.38 26.77
CA GLU A 163 -23.30 13.25 26.61
C GLU A 163 -22.90 14.74 26.47
N GLY A 164 -21.59 15.06 26.43
CA GLY A 164 -21.07 16.42 26.29
C GLY A 164 -20.99 17.21 27.60
N LYS A 165 -21.09 16.54 28.77
CA LYS A 165 -21.09 17.19 30.09
C LYS A 165 -19.67 17.13 30.69
N ARG A 166 -19.16 18.24 31.22
CA ARG A 166 -17.82 18.28 31.85
C ARG A 166 -17.83 17.41 33.11
N TYR A 167 -16.98 16.37 33.16
CA TYR A 167 -17.13 15.29 34.14
C TYR A 167 -17.23 15.76 35.59
N ASP A 168 -16.33 16.65 36.02
CA ASP A 168 -16.24 17.07 37.42
C ASP A 168 -17.35 18.03 37.84
N LEU A 169 -17.87 18.84 36.90
CA LEU A 169 -19.03 19.70 37.14
C LEU A 169 -20.33 18.90 37.16
N TRP A 170 -20.49 17.89 36.29
CA TRP A 170 -21.68 17.04 36.29
C TRP A 170 -21.76 16.16 37.53
N MET A 171 -20.64 15.55 37.96
CA MET A 171 -20.58 14.79 39.21
C MET A 171 -20.85 15.66 40.46
N LYS A 172 -20.59 16.97 40.40
CA LYS A 172 -20.95 17.94 41.46
C LYS A 172 -22.41 18.43 41.39
N ASN A 173 -23.11 18.26 40.26
CA ASN A 173 -24.50 18.70 40.13
C ASN A 173 -25.43 17.72 40.87
N PRO A 174 -26.24 18.15 41.85
CA PRO A 174 -27.24 17.30 42.53
C PRO A 174 -28.23 16.62 41.58
N GLU A 175 -28.52 17.23 40.42
CA GLU A 175 -29.43 16.67 39.39
C GLU A 175 -28.86 15.40 38.71
N SER A 176 -27.55 15.15 38.84
CA SER A 176 -26.90 13.99 38.21
C SER A 176 -27.20 12.65 38.91
N GLY A 177 -27.53 12.68 40.20
CA GLY A 177 -27.62 11.48 41.05
C GLY A 177 -26.31 10.70 41.22
N LEU A 178 -25.17 11.28 40.83
CA LEU A 178 -23.86 10.63 40.90
C LEU A 178 -23.24 10.76 42.29
N VAL A 179 -22.40 9.78 42.65
CA VAL A 179 -21.65 9.73 43.92
C VAL A 179 -20.18 9.46 43.63
N SER A 180 -19.28 10.28 44.17
CA SER A 180 -17.83 10.04 44.12
C SER A 180 -17.48 8.65 44.66
N GLY A 181 -16.82 7.82 43.85
CA GLY A 181 -16.45 6.45 44.18
C GLY A 181 -17.61 5.45 44.19
N GLY A 182 -18.85 5.90 43.95
CA GLY A 182 -20.04 5.06 43.90
C GLY A 182 -20.17 4.23 42.62
N GLU A 183 -21.06 3.23 42.63
CA GLU A 183 -21.28 2.38 41.45
C GLU A 183 -22.06 3.08 40.32
N ASN A 184 -22.67 4.24 40.59
CA ASN A 184 -23.15 5.18 39.56
C ASN A 184 -23.90 4.51 38.38
N HIS A 185 -24.88 3.65 38.70
CA HIS A 185 -25.72 2.94 37.73
C HIS A 185 -24.95 2.09 36.69
N LEU A 186 -23.73 1.64 37.04
CA LEU A 186 -22.79 0.94 36.16
C LEU A 186 -22.41 1.76 34.91
N ASP A 187 -22.42 3.10 35.02
CA ASP A 187 -22.07 3.98 33.90
C ASP A 187 -20.56 3.91 33.58
N GLY A 188 -20.20 3.62 32.33
CA GLY A 188 -18.80 3.54 31.87
C GLY A 188 -18.01 4.85 31.98
N ASP A 189 -18.68 6.00 32.09
CA ASP A 189 -18.06 7.30 32.37
C ASP A 189 -17.81 7.53 33.88
N TYR A 190 -18.63 6.92 34.76
CA TYR A 190 -18.74 7.31 36.16
C TYR A 190 -18.55 6.20 37.22
N TYR A 191 -18.59 4.93 36.86
CA TYR A 191 -18.48 3.78 37.77
C TYR A 191 -17.18 3.81 38.59
N LYS A 192 -17.32 3.95 39.92
CA LYS A 192 -16.21 4.03 40.90
C LYS A 192 -15.17 5.12 40.58
N THR A 193 -15.62 6.21 39.97
CA THR A 193 -14.80 7.39 39.66
C THR A 193 -15.03 8.54 40.66
N ASN A 194 -14.05 9.41 40.81
CA ASN A 194 -14.10 10.61 41.68
C ASN A 194 -13.71 11.88 40.92
N TRP A 195 -14.37 12.11 39.78
CA TRP A 195 -14.12 13.26 38.90
C TRP A 195 -14.20 14.61 39.62
N ASP A 196 -15.15 14.75 40.55
CA ASP A 196 -15.34 15.91 41.42
C ASP A 196 -14.03 16.35 42.10
N GLN A 197 -13.25 15.40 42.61
CA GLN A 197 -11.97 15.59 43.28
C GLN A 197 -10.82 15.77 42.27
N THR A 198 -10.70 14.84 41.31
CA THR A 198 -9.56 14.84 40.36
C THR A 198 -9.56 16.06 39.44
N GLY A 199 -10.75 16.58 39.13
CA GLY A 199 -10.96 17.47 38.00
C GLY A 199 -10.81 16.74 36.67
N VAL A 200 -10.67 17.51 35.61
CA VAL A 200 -10.56 17.04 34.22
C VAL A 200 -9.19 17.38 33.62
N LEU A 201 -8.89 16.84 32.43
CA LEU A 201 -7.73 17.25 31.64
C LEU A 201 -8.20 18.13 30.48
N GLU A 202 -8.17 19.45 30.69
CA GLU A 202 -8.28 20.43 29.61
C GLU A 202 -7.15 20.26 28.58
N ALA A 203 -7.38 20.74 27.36
CA ALA A 203 -6.38 20.66 26.29
C ALA A 203 -5.16 21.53 26.61
N ASP A 204 -4.03 20.88 26.86
CA ASP A 204 -2.80 21.55 27.28
C ASP A 204 -2.04 22.08 26.06
N CYS A 205 -2.24 23.36 25.75
CA CYS A 205 -1.54 24.00 24.64
C CYS A 205 -0.01 24.02 24.84
N LEU A 206 0.47 24.11 26.08
CA LEU A 206 1.90 24.22 26.39
C LEU A 206 2.61 22.88 26.22
N LEU A 207 1.91 21.75 26.35
CA LEU A 207 2.42 20.42 26.00
C LEU A 207 3.00 20.38 24.58
N CYS A 208 2.39 21.08 23.62
CA CYS A 208 2.87 21.19 22.25
C CYS A 208 3.77 22.42 22.01
N HIS A 209 3.45 23.56 22.64
CA HIS A 209 4.02 24.86 22.29
C HIS A 209 5.07 25.41 23.26
N MET A 210 5.35 24.78 24.41
CA MET A 210 6.41 25.17 25.34
C MET A 210 7.54 24.13 25.31
N PRO A 211 8.73 24.43 24.75
CA PRO A 211 9.79 23.44 24.57
C PRO A 211 10.36 22.86 25.86
N GLU A 212 10.19 23.55 26.99
CA GLU A 212 10.67 23.16 28.31
C GLU A 212 9.65 22.29 29.10
N TYR A 213 8.48 22.00 28.53
CA TYR A 213 7.37 21.31 29.18
C TYR A 213 7.73 19.89 29.70
N HIS A 214 7.41 19.61 30.96
CA HIS A 214 7.85 18.43 31.68
C HIS A 214 6.85 17.24 31.59
N PHE A 215 6.87 16.52 30.47
CA PHE A 215 6.05 15.31 30.23
C PHE A 215 6.15 14.26 31.35
N TYR A 216 7.32 14.05 31.96
CA TYR A 216 7.46 13.15 33.11
C TYR A 216 6.65 13.61 34.33
N ILE A 217 6.64 14.91 34.62
CA ILE A 217 5.85 15.50 35.72
C ILE A 217 4.36 15.37 35.42
N ARG A 218 3.93 15.69 34.19
CA ARG A 218 2.55 15.46 33.72
C ARG A 218 2.11 14.02 34.00
N ASN A 219 2.87 13.05 33.51
CA ASN A 219 2.54 11.63 33.62
C ASN A 219 2.65 11.10 35.07
N LYS A 220 3.35 11.80 35.97
CA LYS A 220 3.27 11.56 37.42
C LYS A 220 1.95 12.07 37.99
N GLN A 221 1.54 13.31 37.69
CA GLN A 221 0.26 13.86 38.14
C GLN A 221 -0.94 13.04 37.64
N LEU A 222 -0.88 12.50 36.41
CA LEU A 222 -1.90 11.58 35.89
C LEU A 222 -2.02 10.29 36.71
N LYS A 223 -0.90 9.72 37.17
CA LYS A 223 -0.91 8.52 38.03
C LYS A 223 -1.46 8.80 39.44
N SER A 224 -1.22 10.00 39.96
CA SER A 224 -1.79 10.49 41.21
C SER A 224 -3.25 10.97 41.10
N THR A 225 -3.86 10.87 39.92
CA THR A 225 -5.17 11.43 39.54
C THR A 225 -5.34 12.93 39.81
N ASN A 226 -4.25 13.68 39.88
CA ASN A 226 -4.23 15.13 40.07
C ASN A 226 -4.51 15.87 38.73
N PHE A 227 -5.62 15.56 38.06
CA PHE A 227 -5.85 15.96 36.66
C PHE A 227 -5.89 17.48 36.45
N ARG A 228 -6.70 18.23 37.20
CA ARG A 228 -6.77 19.71 37.06
C ARG A 228 -5.43 20.42 37.32
N TRP A 229 -4.53 19.82 38.10
CA TRP A 229 -3.20 20.36 38.41
C TRP A 229 -2.11 19.93 37.42
N ALA A 230 -2.38 18.97 36.52
CA ALA A 230 -1.35 18.34 35.69
C ALA A 230 -0.64 19.33 34.75
N ALA A 231 -1.39 20.24 34.12
CA ALA A 231 -0.86 21.29 33.25
C ALA A 231 0.02 22.28 34.04
N THR A 232 -0.43 22.72 35.22
CA THR A 232 0.31 23.68 36.07
C THR A 232 1.64 23.13 36.57
N ALA A 233 1.68 21.84 36.94
CA ALA A 233 2.91 21.16 37.33
C ALA A 233 3.86 20.92 36.15
N ALA A 234 3.32 20.58 34.98
CA ALA A 234 4.11 20.17 33.81
C ALA A 234 4.66 21.36 32.99
N ALA A 235 3.93 22.48 32.90
CA ALA A 235 4.47 23.75 32.44
C ALA A 235 5.50 24.34 33.44
N GLY A 236 5.64 23.75 34.63
CA GLY A 236 6.63 24.11 35.63
C GLY A 236 6.33 25.40 36.40
N PHE A 237 5.13 25.96 36.27
CA PHE A 237 4.72 27.21 36.93
C PHE A 237 4.59 27.08 38.45
N ALA A 238 4.21 25.91 38.94
CA ALA A 238 4.14 25.60 40.36
C ALA A 238 4.75 24.24 40.69
N GLU A 239 5.19 24.07 41.94
CA GLU A 239 5.34 22.75 42.52
C GLU A 239 3.95 22.24 42.96
N VAL A 240 3.65 20.96 42.70
CA VAL A 240 2.39 20.32 43.09
C VAL A 240 2.67 19.03 43.86
N LYS A 241 2.13 18.95 45.08
CA LYS A 241 2.31 17.88 46.08
C LYS A 241 0.96 17.24 46.42
N GLY A 242 0.98 16.07 47.05
CA GLY A 242 -0.23 15.28 47.31
C GLY A 242 -0.67 14.43 46.11
N SER A 243 -1.76 13.67 46.31
CA SER A 243 -2.18 12.60 45.40
C SER A 243 -3.63 12.21 45.71
N ILE A 244 -4.58 12.64 44.86
CA ILE A 244 -6.00 12.26 44.99
C ILE A 244 -6.16 10.74 45.00
N ALA A 245 -5.36 10.01 44.21
CA ALA A 245 -5.33 8.55 44.17
C ALA A 245 -4.94 7.89 45.52
N ASN A 246 -4.30 8.63 46.44
CA ASN A 246 -3.91 8.15 47.77
C ASN A 246 -4.84 8.71 48.88
N GLY A 247 -5.78 9.60 48.56
CA GLY A 247 -6.51 10.41 49.55
C GLY A 247 -5.66 11.52 50.19
N GLU A 248 -4.53 11.88 49.60
CA GLU A 248 -3.66 12.97 50.06
C GLU A 248 -4.16 14.32 49.48
N PRO A 249 -4.38 15.36 50.31
CA PRO A 249 -4.73 16.70 49.82
C PRO A 249 -3.69 17.23 48.83
N VAL A 250 -4.14 17.80 47.72
CA VAL A 250 -3.25 18.35 46.69
C VAL A 250 -2.91 19.80 47.02
N GLU A 251 -1.63 20.05 47.30
CA GLU A 251 -1.08 21.38 47.58
C GLU A 251 -0.32 21.91 46.37
N LEU A 252 -0.43 23.22 46.14
CA LEU A 252 0.20 23.91 45.01
C LEU A 252 0.98 25.14 45.51
N LEU A 253 2.19 25.33 44.99
CA LEU A 253 3.04 26.48 45.29
C LEU A 253 3.67 27.06 44.02
N TYR A 254 3.18 28.22 43.58
CA TYR A 254 3.72 28.92 42.41
C TYR A 254 5.15 29.44 42.62
N LYS A 255 5.95 29.30 41.57
CA LYS A 255 7.29 29.91 41.43
C LYS A 255 7.15 31.40 41.14
N LYS A 256 7.19 32.21 42.19
CA LYS A 256 6.98 33.67 42.12
C LYS A 256 7.99 34.36 41.19
N GLU A 257 9.19 33.79 41.03
CA GLU A 257 10.24 34.26 40.13
C GLU A 257 9.87 34.21 38.63
N LEU A 258 8.78 33.53 38.25
CA LEU A 258 8.26 33.52 36.89
C LEU A 258 7.28 34.67 36.58
N PHE A 259 6.84 35.42 37.61
CA PHE A 259 5.81 36.44 37.49
C PHE A 259 6.40 37.86 37.56
N SER A 260 5.96 38.71 36.65
CA SER A 260 6.23 40.15 36.66
C SER A 260 5.47 40.85 37.81
N PRO A 261 5.88 42.06 38.24
CA PRO A 261 5.25 42.78 39.36
C PRO A 261 3.75 43.13 39.14
N ASP A 262 3.31 43.19 37.89
CA ASP A 262 1.90 43.36 37.52
C ASP A 262 1.07 42.07 37.70
N GLY A 263 1.70 40.90 37.78
CA GLY A 263 1.06 39.59 37.87
C GLY A 263 1.05 38.80 36.55
N THR A 264 1.74 39.27 35.49
CA THR A 264 1.85 38.56 34.21
C THR A 264 3.01 37.56 34.20
N ILE A 265 2.95 36.56 33.30
CA ILE A 265 4.06 35.67 32.95
C ILE A 265 4.42 35.80 31.47
N SER A 266 5.66 35.44 31.10
CA SER A 266 6.13 35.44 29.71
C SER A 266 6.95 34.17 29.38
N PRO A 267 6.33 32.98 29.37
CA PRO A 267 7.02 31.72 29.09
C PRO A 267 7.49 31.62 27.63
N HIS A 268 8.46 30.75 27.39
CA HIS A 268 8.97 30.46 26.05
C HIS A 268 7.96 29.64 25.24
N ILE A 269 7.20 30.30 24.38
CA ILE A 269 6.18 29.69 23.51
C ILE A 269 6.66 29.73 22.06
N VAL A 270 6.64 28.58 21.37
CA VAL A 270 6.94 28.44 19.94
C VAL A 270 5.65 28.19 19.14
N ARG A 271 5.49 28.88 18.01
CA ARG A 271 4.36 28.64 17.08
C ARG A 271 4.40 27.22 16.50
N GLU A 272 5.59 26.70 16.25
CA GLU A 272 5.81 25.43 15.54
C GLU A 272 6.55 24.46 16.47
N PRO A 273 5.91 23.36 16.92
CA PRO A 273 6.50 22.39 17.83
C PRO A 273 7.84 21.81 17.35
N ARG A 274 8.67 21.39 18.31
CA ARG A 274 9.91 20.66 18.02
C ARG A 274 9.62 19.17 17.82
N ASN A 275 10.52 18.45 17.15
CA ASN A 275 10.39 17.00 16.93
C ASN A 275 10.31 16.23 18.24
N GLU A 276 11.14 16.62 19.21
CA GLU A 276 11.25 15.99 20.53
C GLU A 276 9.92 16.02 21.29
N THR A 277 9.09 17.04 21.05
CA THR A 277 7.74 17.19 21.61
C THR A 277 6.77 16.15 21.04
N CYS A 278 6.68 16.04 19.71
CA CYS A 278 5.87 15.02 19.04
C CYS A 278 6.32 13.60 19.42
N LEU A 279 7.64 13.41 19.56
CA LEU A 279 8.25 12.12 19.87
C LEU A 279 7.94 11.61 21.28
N GLN A 280 7.53 12.46 22.24
CA GLN A 280 7.09 11.98 23.57
C GLN A 280 5.93 10.97 23.47
N CYS A 281 4.98 11.22 22.57
CA CYS A 281 3.84 10.32 22.34
C CYS A 281 4.05 9.39 21.14
N HIS A 282 4.82 9.79 20.12
CA HIS A 282 4.97 9.00 18.88
C HIS A 282 6.18 8.07 18.85
N ALA A 283 7.29 8.38 19.54
CA ALA A 283 8.52 7.58 19.45
C ALA A 283 8.33 6.17 20.01
N GLN A 284 7.78 6.05 21.24
CA GLN A 284 7.58 4.75 21.88
C GLN A 284 6.63 3.86 21.06
N PRO A 285 5.40 4.28 20.66
CA PRO A 285 4.54 3.46 19.81
C PRO A 285 5.12 3.19 18.42
N GLY A 286 5.91 4.11 17.86
CA GLY A 286 6.59 3.94 16.57
C GLY A 286 7.47 2.69 16.55
N TRP A 287 8.43 2.58 17.45
CA TRP A 287 9.30 1.39 17.49
C TRP A 287 8.60 0.17 18.07
N LYS A 288 7.77 0.37 19.10
CA LYS A 288 7.04 -0.71 19.79
C LYS A 288 6.03 -1.44 18.90
N LYS A 289 5.21 -0.70 18.16
CA LYS A 289 4.08 -1.26 17.40
C LYS A 289 4.37 -1.35 15.92
N ARG A 290 4.94 -0.27 15.35
CA ARG A 290 5.01 -0.09 13.90
C ARG A 290 6.29 -0.61 13.27
N GLY A 291 7.37 -0.79 14.03
CA GLY A 291 8.72 -0.98 13.47
C GLY A 291 9.32 0.31 12.88
N ALA A 292 8.87 1.47 13.37
CA ALA A 292 9.30 2.78 12.89
C ALA A 292 10.29 3.46 13.85
N ASN A 293 11.32 4.09 13.29
CA ASN A 293 12.26 4.94 14.00
C ASN A 293 12.18 6.37 13.43
N PHE A 294 12.67 7.36 14.20
CA PHE A 294 12.55 8.78 13.88
C PHE A 294 13.89 9.46 14.17
N ARG A 295 14.94 9.08 13.43
CA ARG A 295 16.31 9.55 13.67
C ARG A 295 17.03 9.93 12.38
N ASN A 296 17.81 11.00 12.45
CA ASN A 296 18.69 11.50 11.39
C ASN A 296 19.68 10.42 10.89
N ARG A 297 19.98 9.38 11.68
CA ARG A 297 20.80 8.23 11.26
C ARG A 297 20.09 7.34 10.21
N THR A 298 18.78 7.21 10.28
CA THR A 298 17.99 6.27 9.46
C THR A 298 17.02 6.94 8.48
N ASP A 299 16.68 8.22 8.69
CA ASP A 299 15.85 9.01 7.77
C ASP A 299 16.64 10.20 7.17
N VAL A 300 16.56 10.37 5.84
CA VAL A 300 17.24 11.48 5.14
C VAL A 300 16.61 12.86 5.35
N HIS A 301 15.30 12.95 5.60
CA HIS A 301 14.61 14.22 5.78
C HIS A 301 14.94 14.83 7.14
N LEU A 302 14.92 13.99 8.18
CA LEU A 302 15.38 14.38 9.53
C LEU A 302 16.87 14.76 9.51
N ARG A 303 17.69 14.09 8.69
CA ARG A 303 19.10 14.46 8.47
C ARG A 303 19.27 15.80 7.74
N ALA A 304 18.36 16.13 6.82
CA ALA A 304 18.33 17.43 6.13
C ALA A 304 17.75 18.56 7.02
N GLY A 305 17.25 18.24 8.21
CA GLY A 305 16.74 19.22 9.18
C GLY A 305 15.23 19.46 9.13
N LEU A 306 14.46 18.67 8.37
CA LEU A 306 13.00 18.78 8.36
C LEU A 306 12.41 18.35 9.72
N ARG A 307 11.36 19.07 10.14
CA ARG A 307 10.58 18.77 11.35
C ARG A 307 9.34 17.94 11.01
N CYS A 308 8.78 17.27 12.02
CA CYS A 308 7.51 16.57 11.88
C CYS A 308 6.41 17.48 11.29
N VAL A 309 6.34 18.73 11.74
CA VAL A 309 5.33 19.72 11.30
C VAL A 309 5.59 20.32 9.90
N ASP A 310 6.77 20.10 9.31
CA ASP A 310 7.04 20.52 7.93
C ASP A 310 6.38 19.56 6.92
N CYS A 311 6.27 18.28 7.29
CA CYS A 311 5.50 17.28 6.52
C CYS A 311 4.05 17.14 7.02
N HIS A 312 3.79 17.33 8.31
CA HIS A 312 2.47 17.27 8.95
C HIS A 312 2.03 18.66 9.42
N PRO A 313 1.76 19.61 8.51
CA PRO A 313 1.40 20.97 8.88
C PRO A 313 -0.02 21.04 9.46
N ALA A 314 -0.31 22.13 10.19
CA ALA A 314 -1.64 22.43 10.70
C ALA A 314 -2.01 23.89 10.40
N GLY A 315 -3.32 24.16 10.31
CA GLY A 315 -3.87 25.50 10.17
C GLY A 315 -3.22 26.33 9.05
N ARG A 316 -2.80 27.56 9.36
CA ARG A 316 -2.21 28.47 8.36
C ARG A 316 -0.89 28.00 7.75
N SER A 317 -0.23 26.97 8.31
CA SER A 317 0.96 26.37 7.71
C SER A 317 0.62 25.25 6.70
N ALA A 318 -0.62 24.75 6.69
CA ALA A 318 -1.06 23.71 5.76
C ALA A 318 -1.49 24.29 4.40
N THR A 319 -1.36 23.48 3.34
CA THR A 319 -1.82 23.82 1.97
C THR A 319 -3.11 23.13 1.56
N ASP A 320 -3.51 22.05 2.23
CA ASP A 320 -4.77 21.34 1.95
C ASP A 320 -5.97 22.12 2.55
N PRO A 321 -7.02 22.41 1.75
CA PRO A 321 -8.16 23.21 2.19
C PRO A 321 -9.03 22.55 3.27
N ARG A 322 -8.92 21.23 3.50
CA ARG A 322 -9.61 20.50 4.58
C ARG A 322 -9.09 20.88 5.96
N ILE A 323 -7.84 21.34 6.04
CA ILE A 323 -7.13 21.63 7.31
C ILE A 323 -6.53 23.04 7.37
N HIS A 324 -6.55 23.80 6.27
CA HIS A 324 -6.08 25.18 6.23
C HIS A 324 -7.04 26.14 6.95
N GLY A 325 -6.57 26.79 8.00
CA GLY A 325 -7.34 27.83 8.69
C GLY A 325 -6.59 28.56 9.79
N TYR A 326 -7.11 29.70 10.22
CA TYR A 326 -6.66 30.31 11.47
C TYR A 326 -7.13 29.45 12.65
N GLU A 327 -6.19 29.10 13.55
CA GLU A 327 -6.40 28.24 14.73
C GLU A 327 -7.01 26.86 14.44
N GLU A 328 -6.98 26.42 13.18
CA GLU A 328 -7.39 25.07 12.79
C GLU A 328 -6.30 24.06 13.18
N HIS A 329 -6.69 22.99 13.89
CA HIS A 329 -5.77 22.04 14.54
C HIS A 329 -5.95 20.59 14.08
N GLN A 330 -6.57 20.40 12.92
CA GLN A 330 -6.36 19.18 12.14
C GLN A 330 -4.90 19.17 11.64
N ILE A 331 -4.05 18.38 12.29
CA ILE A 331 -2.65 18.16 11.89
C ILE A 331 -2.64 17.23 10.68
N GLY A 332 -1.91 17.58 9.62
CA GLY A 332 -1.88 16.83 8.35
C GLY A 332 -1.68 15.32 8.54
N LYS A 333 -2.71 14.55 8.22
CA LYS A 333 -2.76 13.09 8.34
C LYS A 333 -2.24 12.44 7.05
N GLY A 334 -1.44 11.38 7.22
CA GLY A 334 -1.14 10.42 6.16
C GLY A 334 -2.04 9.19 6.27
N ASP A 335 -2.42 8.64 5.13
CA ASP A 335 -3.18 7.40 4.99
C ASP A 335 -2.40 6.20 5.57
N ASP A 336 -2.96 5.47 6.54
CA ASP A 336 -2.42 4.22 7.14
C ASP A 336 -3.55 3.20 7.38
N PRO A 337 -3.47 1.93 6.93
CA PRO A 337 -4.56 0.96 7.06
C PRO A 337 -5.00 0.63 8.49
N GLY A 338 -4.13 0.79 9.51
CA GLY A 338 -4.54 0.73 10.92
C GLY A 338 -5.08 2.05 11.48
N GLY A 339 -4.81 3.18 10.81
CA GLY A 339 -5.04 4.55 11.32
C GLY A 339 -6.42 5.11 10.99
N GLN A 340 -7.47 4.44 11.47
CA GLN A 340 -8.87 4.65 11.06
C GLN A 340 -9.54 5.95 11.56
N VAL A 341 -8.89 6.74 12.41
CA VAL A 341 -9.39 8.04 12.89
C VAL A 341 -9.38 9.06 11.74
N ARG A 342 -10.52 9.73 11.49
CA ARG A 342 -10.68 10.81 10.50
C ARG A 342 -10.09 10.48 9.13
N ASN A 343 -10.61 9.42 8.51
CA ASN A 343 -10.21 9.01 7.15
C ASN A 343 -10.59 10.03 6.07
N ASP A 344 -11.50 10.97 6.34
CA ASP A 344 -11.76 12.14 5.49
C ASP A 344 -10.55 13.09 5.37
N LEU A 345 -9.62 13.01 6.33
CA LEU A 345 -8.35 13.73 6.35
C LEU A 345 -7.16 12.91 5.80
N ASP A 346 -7.39 11.72 5.24
CA ASP A 346 -6.33 10.95 4.56
C ASP A 346 -5.62 11.82 3.51
N ASN A 347 -4.29 11.77 3.53
CA ASN A 347 -3.39 12.51 2.64
C ASN A 347 -3.66 14.03 2.67
N THR A 348 -3.78 14.59 3.87
CA THR A 348 -3.71 16.04 4.15
C THR A 348 -2.30 16.50 4.54
N MET A 349 -1.39 15.54 4.81
CA MET A 349 0.05 15.79 4.95
C MET A 349 0.71 16.14 3.61
N VAL A 350 1.91 16.72 3.64
CA VAL A 350 2.75 16.95 2.46
C VAL A 350 3.28 15.61 1.95
N GLU A 351 3.00 15.26 0.70
CA GLU A 351 3.46 14.01 0.08
C GLU A 351 4.88 14.13 -0.51
N CYS A 352 5.48 13.00 -0.89
CA CYS A 352 6.81 12.98 -1.51
C CYS A 352 6.88 13.85 -2.78
N LEU A 353 5.84 13.82 -3.62
CA LEU A 353 5.84 14.53 -4.91
C LEU A 353 5.71 16.06 -4.76
N ASP A 354 5.01 16.55 -3.72
CA ASP A 354 4.91 17.99 -3.42
C ASP A 354 6.28 18.67 -3.32
N CYS A 355 7.29 17.93 -2.86
CA CYS A 355 8.67 18.39 -2.76
C CYS A 355 9.55 17.87 -3.90
N HIS A 356 9.44 16.60 -4.29
CA HIS A 356 10.33 15.99 -5.29
C HIS A 356 10.00 16.33 -6.75
N ASP A 357 8.81 16.86 -7.07
CA ASP A 357 8.51 17.39 -8.42
C ASP A 357 8.82 18.90 -8.53
N THR A 358 8.89 19.61 -7.40
CA THR A 358 8.96 21.09 -7.35
C THR A 358 10.29 21.66 -6.86
N GLY A 359 11.06 20.90 -6.09
CA GLY A 359 12.24 21.38 -5.36
C GLY A 359 11.93 22.15 -4.07
N LYS A 360 10.66 22.16 -3.62
CA LYS A 360 10.22 22.74 -2.33
C LYS A 360 11.08 22.18 -1.18
N MET A 361 11.38 23.05 -0.21
CA MET A 361 12.29 22.78 0.92
C MET A 361 13.72 22.33 0.51
N GLY A 362 14.14 22.54 -0.74
CA GLY A 362 15.45 22.13 -1.24
C GLY A 362 15.55 20.64 -1.61
N ALA A 363 14.40 19.96 -1.77
CA ALA A 363 14.38 18.56 -2.17
C ALA A 363 14.99 18.34 -3.57
N PRO A 364 15.72 17.24 -3.80
CA PRO A 364 16.24 16.90 -5.13
C PRO A 364 15.10 16.45 -6.05
N ILE A 365 15.08 16.95 -7.29
CA ILE A 365 14.04 16.59 -8.27
C ILE A 365 14.10 15.10 -8.62
N ALA A 366 12.95 14.42 -8.59
CA ALA A 366 12.82 13.01 -8.96
C ALA A 366 12.89 12.84 -10.49
N VAL A 367 13.88 12.08 -10.98
CA VAL A 367 14.10 11.90 -12.44
C VAL A 367 14.04 10.43 -12.90
N HIS A 368 14.19 9.46 -11.99
CA HIS A 368 14.04 8.01 -12.20
C HIS A 368 14.51 7.45 -13.56
N ARG A 369 15.66 7.91 -14.06
CA ARG A 369 16.15 7.60 -15.42
C ARG A 369 16.33 6.09 -15.61
N GLY A 370 15.65 5.54 -16.61
CA GLY A 370 15.69 4.12 -16.96
C GLY A 370 14.57 3.27 -16.34
N LEU A 371 13.87 3.78 -15.31
CA LEU A 371 12.74 3.09 -14.69
C LEU A 371 11.46 3.26 -15.55
N PRO A 372 10.79 2.18 -16.00
CA PRO A 372 9.54 2.30 -16.75
C PRO A 372 8.41 2.90 -15.89
N PRO A 373 7.58 3.83 -16.42
CA PRO A 373 6.57 4.57 -15.64
C PRO A 373 5.61 3.72 -14.80
N VAL A 374 5.26 2.52 -15.29
CA VAL A 374 4.40 1.55 -14.58
C VAL A 374 4.86 1.22 -13.16
N HIS A 375 6.16 1.36 -12.85
CA HIS A 375 6.66 1.22 -11.48
C HIS A 375 6.16 2.36 -10.59
N LEU A 376 6.20 3.62 -11.03
CA LEU A 376 5.70 4.76 -10.25
C LEU A 376 4.17 4.77 -10.15
N GLU A 377 3.49 4.17 -11.12
CA GLU A 377 2.04 3.94 -11.10
C GLU A 377 1.63 2.84 -10.11
N ARG A 378 2.42 1.78 -9.94
CA ARG A 378 2.07 0.56 -9.18
C ARG A 378 2.87 0.33 -7.90
N ILE A 379 3.94 1.07 -7.66
CA ILE A 379 4.84 0.94 -6.51
C ILE A 379 4.93 2.31 -5.85
N SER A 380 4.83 2.34 -4.52
CA SER A 380 5.02 3.56 -3.73
C SER A 380 6.48 4.00 -3.72
N CYS A 381 6.74 5.31 -3.57
CA CYS A 381 8.12 5.80 -3.39
C CYS A 381 8.79 5.11 -2.20
N GLN A 382 8.01 4.90 -1.14
CA GLN A 382 8.36 4.20 0.08
C GLN A 382 8.84 2.76 -0.20
N ALA A 383 8.21 1.99 -1.07
CA ALA A 383 8.63 0.60 -1.36
C ALA A 383 10.00 0.51 -2.04
N CYS A 384 10.42 1.54 -2.78
CA CYS A 384 11.79 1.62 -3.31
C CYS A 384 12.78 2.26 -2.31
N HIS A 385 12.36 3.29 -1.57
CA HIS A 385 13.20 4.05 -0.65
C HIS A 385 13.22 3.55 0.80
N ILE A 386 12.59 2.41 1.09
CA ILE A 386 12.68 1.69 2.37
C ILE A 386 13.02 0.21 2.09
N PRO A 387 14.21 -0.08 1.54
CA PRO A 387 14.63 -1.46 1.22
C PRO A 387 14.84 -2.32 2.47
N GLU A 388 15.11 -1.67 3.60
CA GLU A 388 15.54 -2.25 4.87
C GLU A 388 15.27 -1.23 5.99
N ARG A 389 15.19 -1.69 7.24
CA ARG A 389 15.04 -0.86 8.44
C ARG A 389 15.96 -1.35 9.56
N LEU A 390 16.41 -0.43 10.41
CA LEU A 390 17.36 -0.68 11.51
C LEU A 390 16.70 -0.48 12.88
N VAL A 391 15.78 -1.37 13.24
CA VAL A 391 15.01 -1.37 14.50
C VAL A 391 14.39 -2.75 14.68
N LYS A 392 14.29 -3.28 15.92
CA LYS A 392 13.54 -4.53 16.15
C LYS A 392 12.04 -4.31 15.91
N PRO A 393 11.41 -4.91 14.89
CA PRO A 393 9.96 -4.82 14.71
C PRO A 393 9.27 -5.90 15.55
N ILE A 394 7.94 -5.79 15.63
CA ILE A 394 7.07 -6.85 16.13
C ILE A 394 6.26 -7.36 14.94
N GLN A 395 6.45 -8.63 14.57
CA GLN A 395 5.70 -9.30 13.50
C GLN A 395 4.45 -9.98 14.06
N LEU A 396 4.48 -10.41 15.32
CA LEU A 396 3.38 -11.03 16.04
C LEU A 396 3.30 -10.51 17.48
N GLN A 397 2.08 -10.32 17.95
CA GLN A 397 1.74 -10.35 19.37
C GLN A 397 0.89 -11.59 19.68
N ALA A 398 1.49 -12.56 20.37
CA ALA A 398 0.75 -13.64 21.03
C ALA A 398 0.23 -13.11 22.38
N SER A 399 -0.93 -13.62 22.79
CA SER A 399 -1.81 -12.97 23.76
C SER A 399 -2.73 -13.99 24.44
N ASP A 400 -2.12 -15.10 24.84
CA ASP A 400 -2.77 -16.33 25.32
C ASP A 400 -1.97 -17.00 26.46
N VAL A 401 -0.64 -17.02 26.36
CA VAL A 401 0.29 -17.60 27.35
C VAL A 401 0.84 -16.58 28.37
N LEU A 402 1.38 -17.06 29.50
CA LEU A 402 2.00 -16.19 30.52
C LEU A 402 3.53 -16.10 30.38
N ASN A 403 3.98 -15.00 29.79
CA ASN A 403 5.39 -14.64 29.60
C ASN A 403 6.13 -14.45 30.93
N ALA A 404 7.00 -15.41 31.26
CA ALA A 404 7.82 -15.42 32.47
C ALA A 404 9.00 -14.43 32.43
N ALA A 405 9.32 -13.84 31.27
CA ALA A 405 10.56 -13.08 31.05
C ALA A 405 10.79 -11.93 32.07
N PRO A 406 12.06 -11.60 32.36
CA PRO A 406 12.40 -10.59 33.36
C PRO A 406 12.05 -9.17 32.90
N LYS A 407 11.94 -8.26 33.89
CA LYS A 407 11.70 -6.81 33.70
C LYS A 407 10.36 -6.41 33.05
N ILE A 408 9.40 -7.32 32.94
CA ILE A 408 8.00 -6.96 32.63
C ILE A 408 7.35 -6.41 33.91
N SER A 409 7.36 -5.09 34.09
CA SER A 409 6.96 -4.37 35.31
C SER A 409 5.46 -4.36 35.61
N THR A 410 4.62 -4.51 34.58
CA THR A 410 3.15 -4.43 34.71
C THR A 410 2.53 -5.82 34.57
N PRO A 411 1.81 -6.36 35.58
CA PRO A 411 1.35 -7.76 35.60
C PRO A 411 0.67 -8.24 34.31
N GLY A 412 -0.43 -7.60 33.89
CA GLY A 412 -1.16 -8.03 32.68
C GLY A 412 -0.36 -7.94 31.37
N LYS A 413 0.73 -7.14 31.30
CA LYS A 413 1.62 -7.11 30.13
C LYS A 413 2.46 -8.37 29.98
N ARG A 414 2.47 -9.26 30.99
CA ARG A 414 3.02 -10.62 30.87
C ARG A 414 2.17 -11.54 30.01
N LEU A 415 0.95 -11.16 29.62
CA LEU A 415 0.20 -11.90 28.61
C LEU A 415 0.65 -11.55 27.18
N TRP A 416 1.55 -10.58 27.00
CA TRP A 416 2.01 -10.13 25.69
C TRP A 416 3.38 -10.71 25.37
N THR A 417 3.38 -11.79 24.62
CA THR A 417 4.58 -12.40 24.01
C THR A 417 4.74 -11.86 22.60
N PHE A 418 5.97 -11.52 22.20
CA PHE A 418 6.24 -10.90 20.91
C PHE A 418 7.32 -11.63 20.15
N TYR A 419 7.08 -11.78 18.85
CA TYR A 419 8.01 -12.43 17.92
C TYR A 419 8.26 -11.53 16.71
N GLY A 420 9.42 -11.68 16.09
CA GLY A 420 9.85 -10.90 14.92
C GLY A 420 9.76 -11.67 13.60
N PRO A 421 10.30 -11.11 12.49
CA PRO A 421 10.18 -11.67 11.15
C PRO A 421 10.94 -13.00 10.95
N ASP A 422 11.89 -13.27 11.84
CA ASP A 422 12.64 -14.52 11.97
C ASP A 422 11.91 -15.61 12.79
N GLY A 423 10.75 -15.27 13.39
CA GLY A 423 10.00 -16.13 14.30
C GLY A 423 10.54 -16.20 15.74
N ALA A 424 11.62 -15.48 16.09
CA ALA A 424 12.24 -15.59 17.43
C ALA A 424 11.59 -14.69 18.48
N PHE A 425 11.50 -15.16 19.73
CA PHE A 425 11.00 -14.36 20.85
C PHE A 425 11.81 -13.07 21.10
N ARG A 426 11.10 -12.00 21.46
CA ARG A 426 11.64 -10.69 21.81
C ARG A 426 11.00 -10.25 23.13
N ASN A 427 11.78 -10.16 24.20
CA ASN A 427 11.36 -9.57 25.48
C ASN A 427 11.21 -8.04 25.37
N HIS A 428 10.20 -7.61 24.61
CA HIS A 428 10.05 -6.24 24.17
C HIS A 428 9.75 -5.28 25.35
N TYR A 429 9.00 -5.74 26.36
CA TYR A 429 8.79 -4.94 27.57
C TYR A 429 10.04 -4.85 28.45
N GLY A 430 10.86 -5.90 28.54
CA GLY A 430 12.16 -5.82 29.19
C GLY A 430 13.09 -4.80 28.51
N TYR A 431 13.08 -4.73 27.17
CA TYR A 431 13.82 -3.69 26.43
C TYR A 431 13.26 -2.29 26.68
N LEU A 432 11.93 -2.10 26.64
CA LEU A 432 11.27 -0.81 26.93
C LEU A 432 11.59 -0.29 28.35
N GLU A 433 11.60 -1.17 29.34
CA GLU A 433 11.86 -0.84 30.76
C GLU A 433 13.35 -0.51 31.01
N MET A 434 14.28 -1.19 30.31
CA MET A 434 15.72 -1.08 30.57
C MET A 434 16.50 -0.17 29.60
N MET A 435 16.00 0.08 28.39
CA MET A 435 16.73 0.71 27.28
C MET A 435 16.00 1.91 26.65
N GLY A 436 14.75 2.19 27.08
CA GLY A 436 13.98 3.35 26.63
C GLY A 436 13.76 3.42 25.12
N TYR A 437 13.69 4.63 24.56
CA TYR A 437 13.69 4.84 23.11
C TYR A 437 15.10 4.95 22.52
N ASP A 438 16.07 5.48 23.27
CA ASP A 438 17.31 5.96 22.67
C ASP A 438 18.44 4.92 22.65
N ASP A 439 18.46 3.99 23.61
CA ASP A 439 19.38 2.86 23.71
C ASP A 439 18.76 1.55 23.20
N LYS A 440 17.58 1.63 22.59
CA LYS A 440 16.80 0.48 22.09
C LYS A 440 17.63 -0.41 21.14
N PRO A 441 17.46 -1.75 21.20
CA PRO A 441 18.19 -2.66 20.33
C PRO A 441 17.78 -2.47 18.86
N THR A 442 18.76 -2.53 17.96
CA THR A 442 18.55 -2.44 16.51
C THR A 442 18.96 -3.74 15.84
N GLU A 443 18.13 -4.23 14.92
CA GLU A 443 18.45 -5.30 13.99
C GLU A 443 18.06 -4.88 12.57
N SER A 444 18.67 -5.48 11.56
CA SER A 444 18.27 -5.31 10.16
C SER A 444 17.07 -6.19 9.87
N PHE A 445 16.02 -5.62 9.28
CA PHE A 445 14.97 -6.40 8.63
C PHE A 445 14.46 -5.68 7.38
N ARG A 446 13.85 -6.43 6.47
CA ARG A 446 13.20 -5.90 5.27
C ARG A 446 11.68 -5.87 5.49
N PRO A 447 10.99 -4.75 5.23
CA PRO A 447 9.54 -4.72 5.24
C PRO A 447 8.93 -5.79 4.33
N LEU A 448 7.78 -6.35 4.74
CA LEU A 448 6.94 -7.08 3.79
C LEU A 448 6.26 -6.09 2.85
N LEU A 449 5.84 -6.58 1.69
CA LEU A 449 5.11 -5.82 0.68
C LEU A 449 3.63 -6.23 0.67
N ALA A 450 2.76 -5.25 0.48
CA ALA A 450 1.32 -5.47 0.29
C ALA A 450 0.75 -4.51 -0.76
N GLN A 451 -0.27 -4.95 -1.49
CA GLN A 451 -1.09 -4.06 -2.29
C GLN A 451 -2.04 -3.28 -1.37
N TYR A 452 -2.16 -1.97 -1.58
CA TYR A 452 -3.07 -1.09 -0.86
C TYR A 452 -3.48 0.09 -1.76
N LYS A 453 -4.79 0.34 -1.89
CA LYS A 453 -5.38 1.36 -2.80
C LYS A 453 -4.71 1.39 -4.20
N GLY A 454 -4.41 0.21 -4.76
CA GLY A 454 -3.87 0.02 -6.12
C GLY A 454 -2.34 0.09 -6.28
N LYS A 455 -1.57 0.41 -5.24
CA LYS A 455 -0.09 0.42 -5.24
C LYS A 455 0.51 -0.56 -4.23
N ILE A 456 1.74 -1.00 -4.47
CA ILE A 456 2.56 -1.78 -3.54
C ILE A 456 3.22 -0.85 -2.52
N TYR A 457 3.01 -1.14 -1.23
CA TYR A 457 3.62 -0.43 -0.11
C TYR A 457 4.46 -1.36 0.79
N PRO A 458 5.52 -0.84 1.42
CA PRO A 458 6.22 -1.54 2.48
C PRO A 458 5.37 -1.46 3.76
N VAL A 459 5.10 -2.60 4.39
CA VAL A 459 4.22 -2.71 5.55
C VAL A 459 4.84 -3.51 6.70
N ASN A 460 4.46 -3.16 7.92
CA ASN A 460 4.29 -4.16 8.97
C ASN A 460 2.84 -4.67 8.92
N ARG A 461 2.66 -5.99 8.97
CA ARG A 461 1.35 -6.64 9.06
C ARG A 461 1.38 -7.55 10.28
N VAL A 462 0.84 -7.06 11.39
CA VAL A 462 0.96 -7.75 12.68
C VAL A 462 0.05 -8.98 12.70
N HIS A 463 0.60 -10.12 13.08
CA HIS A 463 -0.14 -11.36 13.35
C HIS A 463 -0.63 -11.37 14.81
N SER A 464 -1.61 -12.21 15.13
CA SER A 464 -2.22 -12.27 16.48
C SER A 464 -2.62 -13.69 16.89
N ALA A 465 -2.37 -14.06 18.15
CA ALA A 465 -2.93 -15.25 18.79
C ALA A 465 -3.55 -14.87 20.15
N TRP A 466 -4.82 -15.17 20.43
CA TRP A 466 -5.51 -14.73 21.66
C TRP A 466 -6.79 -15.55 21.98
N PRO A 467 -7.21 -15.68 23.26
CA PRO A 467 -8.50 -16.26 23.62
C PRO A 467 -9.62 -15.23 23.43
N GLY A 468 -10.65 -15.59 22.68
CA GLY A 468 -11.84 -14.77 22.42
C GLY A 468 -13.12 -15.38 23.00
N ILE A 469 -14.20 -14.61 22.91
CA ILE A 469 -15.56 -15.02 23.24
C ILE A 469 -16.42 -14.82 21.99
N GLU A 470 -16.92 -15.92 21.45
CA GLU A 470 -17.89 -15.94 20.36
C GLU A 470 -19.31 -15.90 20.95
N THR A 471 -20.19 -15.09 20.37
CA THR A 471 -21.61 -15.00 20.74
C THR A 471 -22.44 -15.63 19.63
N GLU A 472 -23.47 -16.40 19.97
CA GLU A 472 -24.34 -17.04 18.98
C GLU A 472 -25.11 -15.99 18.16
N ASP A 473 -25.34 -16.31 16.88
CA ASP A 473 -25.90 -15.40 15.85
C ASP A 473 -25.17 -14.04 15.69
N SER A 474 -23.92 -13.94 16.14
CA SER A 474 -23.09 -12.72 16.08
C SER A 474 -21.69 -13.02 15.53
N GLU A 475 -21.38 -12.45 14.36
CA GLU A 475 -20.06 -12.51 13.74
C GLU A 475 -18.91 -11.89 14.57
N PRO A 476 -19.03 -10.64 15.09
CA PRO A 476 -17.94 -9.99 15.82
C PRO A 476 -17.64 -10.67 17.16
N LEU A 477 -16.35 -10.78 17.49
CA LEU A 477 -15.89 -11.42 18.72
C LEU A 477 -15.75 -10.42 19.88
N MET A 478 -15.91 -10.91 21.10
CA MET A 478 -15.53 -10.19 22.32
C MET A 478 -14.19 -10.72 22.87
N GLN A 479 -13.48 -9.91 23.67
CA GLN A 479 -12.26 -10.35 24.38
C GLN A 479 -12.53 -10.48 25.89
N PRO A 480 -12.01 -11.53 26.56
CA PRO A 480 -12.01 -11.61 28.01
C PRO A 480 -11.09 -10.52 28.60
N ARG A 481 -11.33 -10.10 29.84
CA ARG A 481 -10.51 -9.06 30.47
C ARG A 481 -9.08 -9.55 30.70
N MET A 482 -8.10 -8.77 30.24
CA MET A 482 -6.66 -9.03 30.42
C MET A 482 -6.28 -9.26 31.90
N SER A 483 -7.00 -8.63 32.84
CA SER A 483 -6.80 -8.85 34.28
C SER A 483 -7.14 -10.26 34.75
N ASP A 484 -8.07 -10.95 34.08
CA ASP A 484 -8.68 -12.17 34.58
C ASP A 484 -8.02 -13.40 33.93
N ILE A 485 -7.62 -13.29 32.66
CA ILE A 485 -6.65 -14.20 32.03
C ILE A 485 -5.32 -14.20 32.79
N TYR A 486 -4.86 -13.02 33.28
CA TYR A 486 -3.65 -12.95 34.11
C TYR A 486 -3.82 -13.70 35.44
N LYS A 487 -4.98 -13.53 36.10
CA LYS A 487 -5.28 -14.25 37.35
C LYS A 487 -5.34 -15.76 37.12
N MET A 488 -5.97 -16.23 36.05
CA MET A 488 -6.03 -17.65 35.69
C MET A 488 -4.64 -18.29 35.63
N TRP A 489 -3.72 -17.68 34.86
CA TRP A 489 -2.35 -18.16 34.75
C TRP A 489 -1.55 -18.03 36.06
N ALA A 490 -1.74 -16.96 36.82
CA ALA A 490 -1.07 -16.77 38.12
C ALA A 490 -1.58 -17.76 39.20
N GLU A 491 -2.88 -18.08 39.19
CA GLU A 491 -3.49 -19.12 40.02
C GLU A 491 -2.94 -20.50 39.65
N HIS A 492 -2.81 -20.82 38.35
CA HIS A 492 -2.19 -22.06 37.89
C HIS A 492 -0.70 -22.17 38.27
N GLN A 493 0.08 -21.09 38.14
CA GLN A 493 1.49 -21.07 38.58
C GLN A 493 1.65 -21.23 40.10
N ALA A 494 0.69 -20.76 40.89
CA ALA A 494 0.69 -20.94 42.35
C ALA A 494 0.15 -22.31 42.79
N ASN A 495 -0.78 -22.89 42.03
CA ASN A 495 -1.36 -24.20 42.24
C ASN A 495 -1.82 -24.81 40.89
N PRO A 496 -1.09 -25.77 40.29
CA PRO A 496 -1.45 -26.36 39.00
C PRO A 496 -2.86 -26.96 38.96
N ASP A 497 -3.33 -27.53 40.08
CA ASP A 497 -4.66 -28.13 40.24
C ASP A 497 -5.82 -27.11 40.08
N ALA A 498 -5.54 -25.80 40.09
CA ALA A 498 -6.55 -24.77 39.88
C ALA A 498 -7.07 -24.74 38.43
N TYR A 499 -6.20 -24.99 37.45
CA TYR A 499 -6.52 -25.11 36.01
C TYR A 499 -5.60 -26.17 35.39
N PRO A 500 -5.84 -27.47 35.65
CA PRO A 500 -4.86 -28.53 35.36
C PRO A 500 -4.58 -28.67 33.86
N SER A 501 -5.51 -28.32 32.97
CA SER A 501 -5.32 -28.35 31.52
C SER A 501 -4.19 -27.45 31.04
N LEU A 502 -3.91 -26.31 31.69
CA LEU A 502 -2.83 -25.41 31.27
C LEU A 502 -1.43 -26.06 31.35
N ALA A 503 -1.27 -27.16 32.10
CA ALA A 503 -0.03 -27.94 32.13
C ALA A 503 0.27 -28.71 30.84
N MET A 504 -0.65 -28.73 29.87
CA MET A 504 -0.43 -29.30 28.53
C MET A 504 0.30 -28.34 27.57
N ILE A 505 0.32 -27.05 27.90
CA ILE A 505 0.90 -25.97 27.08
C ILE A 505 2.40 -25.89 27.38
N THR A 506 3.25 -26.20 26.40
CA THR A 506 4.72 -26.31 26.59
C THR A 506 5.51 -25.38 25.68
N ASP A 507 6.79 -25.18 26.02
CA ASP A 507 7.79 -24.59 25.12
C ASP A 507 8.19 -25.69 24.12
N ASP A 508 7.81 -25.51 22.85
CA ASP A 508 7.90 -26.55 21.81
C ASP A 508 9.10 -26.37 20.87
N ASN A 509 9.66 -25.15 20.80
CA ASN A 509 10.87 -24.85 20.03
C ASN A 509 12.15 -24.67 20.88
N GLY A 510 12.02 -24.46 22.19
CA GLY A 510 13.12 -24.33 23.15
C GLY A 510 13.62 -22.90 23.39
N ASP A 511 12.85 -21.84 23.07
CA ASP A 511 13.27 -20.44 23.27
C ASP A 511 13.04 -19.90 24.70
N GLY A 512 12.32 -20.66 25.54
CA GLY A 512 12.05 -20.36 26.95
C GLY A 512 10.65 -19.83 27.24
N ILE A 513 9.75 -19.79 26.24
CA ILE A 513 8.36 -19.36 26.38
C ILE A 513 7.41 -20.49 25.95
N PRO A 514 6.42 -20.88 26.77
CA PRO A 514 5.38 -21.85 26.36
C PRO A 514 4.47 -21.29 25.27
N GLU A 515 3.98 -22.17 24.39
CA GLU A 515 3.35 -21.83 23.11
C GLU A 515 2.06 -22.64 22.89
N ILE A 516 1.23 -22.22 21.94
CA ILE A 516 -0.01 -22.91 21.57
C ILE A 516 0.03 -23.19 20.08
N ASN A 517 0.33 -24.45 19.73
CA ASN A 517 0.54 -24.90 18.35
C ASN A 517 -0.04 -26.30 18.07
N ARG A 518 -0.45 -27.03 19.10
CA ARG A 518 -1.08 -28.36 19.00
C ARG A 518 -2.58 -28.28 19.32
N PRO A 519 -3.43 -29.14 18.71
CA PRO A 519 -4.86 -29.21 19.02
C PRO A 519 -5.16 -29.28 20.52
N GLU A 520 -4.40 -30.09 21.24
CA GLU A 520 -4.58 -30.40 22.66
C GLU A 520 -4.35 -29.17 23.55
N GLU A 521 -3.49 -28.23 23.12
CA GLU A 521 -3.18 -26.97 23.81
C GLU A 521 -4.25 -25.90 23.57
N ILE A 522 -4.80 -25.88 22.35
CA ILE A 522 -5.92 -25.02 21.98
C ILE A 522 -7.15 -25.39 22.81
N ASP A 523 -7.46 -26.68 22.90
CA ASP A 523 -8.53 -27.20 23.76
C ASP A 523 -8.25 -26.92 25.24
N ALA A 524 -7.00 -27.07 25.70
CA ALA A 524 -6.60 -26.76 27.07
C ALA A 524 -6.81 -25.29 27.46
N LEU A 525 -6.47 -24.34 26.57
CA LEU A 525 -6.73 -22.91 26.81
C LEU A 525 -8.23 -22.62 26.81
N ILE A 526 -8.97 -23.12 25.82
CA ILE A 526 -10.43 -22.88 25.69
C ILE A 526 -11.17 -23.37 26.94
N VAL A 527 -10.85 -24.57 27.44
CA VAL A 527 -11.43 -25.13 28.67
C VAL A 527 -11.06 -24.29 29.89
N SER A 528 -9.80 -23.89 30.04
CA SER A 528 -9.31 -23.14 31.21
C SER A 528 -9.91 -21.72 31.27
N VAL A 529 -10.03 -21.06 30.13
CA VAL A 529 -10.67 -19.73 30.04
C VAL A 529 -12.18 -19.83 30.27
N ALA A 530 -12.84 -20.89 29.79
CA ALA A 530 -14.26 -21.12 30.11
C ALA A 530 -14.49 -21.38 31.61
N GLN A 531 -13.61 -22.16 32.25
CA GLN A 531 -13.60 -22.38 33.70
C GLN A 531 -13.40 -21.05 34.47
N MET A 532 -12.47 -20.20 34.02
CA MET A 532 -12.24 -18.88 34.62
C MET A 532 -13.47 -17.96 34.49
N LEU A 533 -14.08 -17.87 33.29
CA LEU A 533 -15.26 -17.04 33.05
C LEU A 533 -16.45 -17.50 33.91
N SER A 534 -16.65 -18.81 34.05
CA SER A 534 -17.63 -19.40 34.96
C SER A 534 -17.32 -19.04 36.43
N LYS A 535 -16.07 -19.20 36.88
CA LYS A 535 -15.62 -18.88 38.25
C LYS A 535 -15.85 -17.41 38.66
N ILE A 536 -15.80 -16.47 37.71
CA ILE A 536 -16.09 -15.04 37.97
C ILE A 536 -17.56 -14.65 37.74
N ASN A 537 -18.45 -15.61 37.42
CA ASN A 537 -19.86 -15.40 37.05
C ASN A 537 -20.04 -14.48 35.83
N TYR A 538 -19.20 -14.63 34.80
CA TYR A 538 -19.40 -13.98 33.51
C TYR A 538 -20.65 -14.57 32.81
N PRO A 539 -21.54 -13.75 32.19
CA PRO A 539 -22.78 -14.24 31.59
C PRO A 539 -22.51 -14.99 30.26
N MET A 540 -22.29 -16.29 30.36
CA MET A 540 -21.95 -17.18 29.23
C MET A 540 -23.16 -17.68 28.42
N ASP A 541 -24.40 -17.26 28.74
CA ASP A 541 -25.59 -17.63 27.97
C ASP A 541 -25.46 -17.21 26.50
N SER A 542 -25.70 -18.17 25.59
CA SER A 542 -25.44 -18.07 24.14
C SER A 542 -24.06 -17.52 23.77
N LYS A 543 -23.02 -17.88 24.54
CA LYS A 543 -21.62 -17.55 24.28
C LYS A 543 -20.72 -18.77 24.48
N ARG A 544 -19.59 -18.79 23.78
CA ARG A 544 -18.55 -19.82 23.91
C ARG A 544 -17.16 -19.19 23.85
N VAL A 545 -16.21 -19.83 24.52
CA VAL A 545 -14.80 -19.46 24.39
C VAL A 545 -14.25 -20.03 23.09
N VAL A 546 -13.39 -19.26 22.44
CA VAL A 546 -12.65 -19.62 21.22
C VAL A 546 -11.18 -19.22 21.38
N TRP A 547 -10.28 -19.84 20.62
CA TRP A 547 -8.92 -19.32 20.44
C TRP A 547 -8.78 -18.78 19.01
N VAL A 548 -8.11 -17.64 18.87
CA VAL A 548 -8.10 -16.88 17.62
C VAL A 548 -6.66 -16.71 17.15
N MET A 549 -6.29 -17.40 16.07
CA MET A 549 -4.98 -17.25 15.42
C MET A 549 -5.17 -16.62 14.03
N ASN A 550 -4.74 -15.38 13.88
CA ASN A 550 -5.00 -14.52 12.72
C ASN A 550 -6.51 -14.51 12.37
N GLU A 551 -6.88 -14.90 11.15
CA GLU A 551 -8.28 -15.01 10.72
C GLU A 551 -9.02 -16.29 11.20
N ARG A 552 -8.32 -17.22 11.86
CA ARG A 552 -8.89 -18.52 12.26
C ARG A 552 -9.42 -18.47 13.67
N VAL A 553 -10.71 -18.74 13.82
CA VAL A 553 -11.45 -18.75 15.09
C VAL A 553 -11.72 -20.21 15.46
N TYR A 554 -10.86 -20.78 16.30
CA TYR A 554 -10.89 -22.16 16.76
C TYR A 554 -11.93 -22.36 17.86
N ARG A 555 -12.86 -23.29 17.62
CA ARG A 555 -13.88 -23.76 18.59
C ARG A 555 -13.44 -25.03 19.31
N SER A 556 -12.48 -25.74 18.74
CA SER A 556 -11.67 -26.78 19.37
C SER A 556 -10.28 -26.77 18.74
N GLY A 557 -9.37 -27.63 19.20
CA GLY A 557 -8.08 -27.84 18.57
C GLY A 557 -8.11 -28.34 17.12
N THR A 558 -9.28 -28.75 16.62
CA THR A 558 -9.44 -29.29 15.25
C THR A 558 -10.52 -28.60 14.41
N ASP A 559 -11.49 -27.89 15.01
CA ASP A 559 -12.52 -27.12 14.31
C ASP A 559 -12.25 -25.60 14.40
N PHE A 560 -12.24 -24.92 13.26
CA PHE A 560 -12.15 -23.46 13.18
C PHE A 560 -12.95 -22.90 12.01
N ARG A 561 -13.55 -21.71 12.21
CA ARG A 561 -14.04 -20.87 11.10
C ARG A 561 -12.97 -19.87 10.66
N VAL A 562 -13.06 -19.42 9.41
CA VAL A 562 -12.21 -18.37 8.84
C VAL A 562 -13.03 -17.09 8.72
N MET A 563 -12.53 -15.98 9.27
CA MET A 563 -13.11 -14.65 9.09
C MET A 563 -12.48 -13.92 7.89
N GLU A 564 -13.23 -12.98 7.30
CA GLU A 564 -12.73 -12.18 6.19
C GLU A 564 -11.68 -11.15 6.64
N LYS A 565 -10.60 -11.02 5.84
CA LYS A 565 -9.55 -10.03 6.02
C LYS A 565 -9.03 -9.52 4.68
N GLN A 566 -8.57 -8.28 4.66
CA GLN A 566 -8.06 -7.59 3.49
C GLN A 566 -6.70 -8.17 3.04
N GLU A 567 -6.30 -7.91 1.78
CA GLU A 567 -5.03 -8.42 1.21
C GLU A 567 -3.81 -8.03 2.05
N TRP A 568 -3.79 -6.77 2.53
CA TRP A 568 -2.71 -6.23 3.35
C TRP A 568 -2.69 -6.77 4.79
N GLU A 569 -3.76 -7.42 5.25
CA GLU A 569 -3.90 -7.91 6.62
C GLU A 569 -3.27 -9.28 6.85
N ALA A 570 -2.48 -9.34 7.91
CA ALA A 570 -2.00 -10.58 8.53
C ALA A 570 -3.09 -11.24 9.38
N SER A 571 -3.88 -10.43 10.09
CA SER A 571 -5.01 -10.81 10.93
C SER A 571 -6.07 -9.71 10.82
N PRO A 572 -7.39 -10.02 10.79
CA PRO A 572 -8.42 -8.98 10.79
C PRO A 572 -8.49 -8.22 12.13
N PHE A 573 -7.91 -8.76 13.21
CA PHE A 573 -7.96 -8.19 14.55
C PHE A 573 -6.70 -7.39 14.95
N ALA A 574 -5.69 -7.34 14.08
CA ALA A 574 -4.39 -6.76 14.38
C ALA A 574 -4.00 -5.65 13.39
N ASN A 575 -3.14 -4.74 13.83
CA ASN A 575 -2.82 -3.55 13.08
C ASN A 575 -1.89 -3.83 11.87
N VAL A 576 -2.16 -3.12 10.78
CA VAL A 576 -1.26 -3.01 9.61
C VAL A 576 -0.76 -1.57 9.54
N HIS A 577 0.54 -1.40 9.32
CA HIS A 577 1.20 -0.10 9.28
C HIS A 577 2.03 0.03 8.01
N LYS A 578 1.74 1.03 7.16
CA LYS A 578 2.60 1.40 6.04
C LYS A 578 3.81 2.18 6.55
N TYR A 579 4.99 1.84 6.06
CA TYR A 579 6.22 2.55 6.42
C TYR A 579 6.36 3.85 5.62
N ASN A 580 6.44 4.98 6.34
CA ASN A 580 6.54 6.33 5.78
C ASN A 580 7.70 7.17 6.35
N HIS A 581 8.56 6.56 7.18
CA HIS A 581 9.76 7.15 7.79
C HIS A 581 10.92 6.15 7.75
N ASP A 582 12.12 6.57 8.14
CA ASP A 582 13.39 5.88 7.85
C ASP A 582 13.61 5.76 6.33
N ILE A 583 13.41 6.87 5.62
CA ILE A 583 13.57 6.96 4.17
C ILE A 583 15.06 7.00 3.79
N TYR A 584 15.48 6.14 2.85
CA TYR A 584 16.84 6.03 2.35
C TYR A 584 17.09 7.00 1.17
N PRO A 585 18.34 7.48 0.97
CA PRO A 585 18.71 8.33 -0.15
C PRO A 585 18.60 7.57 -1.47
N ALA A 586 18.33 8.27 -2.58
CA ALA A 586 18.11 7.66 -3.90
C ALA A 586 19.25 6.73 -4.41
N LYS A 587 20.49 6.90 -3.92
CA LYS A 587 21.63 5.99 -4.23
C LYS A 587 21.59 4.65 -3.49
N ALA A 588 20.67 4.47 -2.55
CA ALA A 588 20.47 3.27 -1.76
C ALA A 588 19.01 2.78 -1.81
N ALA A 589 18.22 3.29 -2.74
CA ALA A 589 16.87 2.81 -3.04
C ALA A 589 16.92 1.61 -4.00
N LEU A 590 15.90 0.74 -3.97
CA LEU A 590 15.79 -0.36 -4.91
C LEU A 590 15.63 0.16 -6.35
N GLY A 591 16.37 -0.44 -7.28
CA GLY A 591 16.48 -0.02 -8.67
C GLY A 591 17.66 0.91 -8.94
N ALA A 592 18.39 1.36 -7.91
CA ALA A 592 19.58 2.20 -8.07
C ALA A 592 20.74 1.45 -8.77
N ASN A 593 20.80 0.12 -8.68
CA ASN A 593 21.75 -0.72 -9.42
C ASN A 593 21.13 -1.31 -10.71
N GLY A 594 19.91 -0.89 -11.06
CA GLY A 594 19.13 -1.40 -12.19
C GLY A 594 18.15 -2.51 -11.80
N CYS A 595 17.48 -3.08 -12.81
CA CYS A 595 16.30 -3.94 -12.62
C CYS A 595 16.51 -5.19 -11.75
N GLN A 596 17.74 -5.67 -11.59
CA GLN A 596 18.02 -6.88 -10.81
C GLN A 596 17.76 -6.70 -9.30
N ASP A 597 17.82 -5.46 -8.77
CA ASP A 597 17.47 -5.15 -7.37
C ASP A 597 16.08 -5.72 -6.98
N CYS A 598 15.12 -5.71 -7.92
CA CYS A 598 13.76 -6.23 -7.72
C CYS A 598 13.44 -7.53 -8.48
N HIS A 599 14.12 -7.81 -9.61
CA HIS A 599 13.76 -8.91 -10.53
C HIS A 599 14.74 -10.09 -10.56
N HIS A 600 15.85 -10.06 -9.83
CA HIS A 600 16.69 -11.26 -9.68
C HIS A 600 15.93 -12.35 -8.89
N PRO A 601 16.11 -13.67 -9.16
CA PRO A 601 15.47 -14.73 -8.36
C PRO A 601 15.85 -14.72 -6.87
N GLU A 602 17.00 -14.13 -6.52
CA GLU A 602 17.45 -13.91 -5.13
C GLU A 602 17.06 -12.51 -4.60
N SER A 603 16.27 -11.73 -5.35
CA SER A 603 15.82 -10.42 -4.91
C SER A 603 14.87 -10.54 -3.73
N PRO A 604 15.09 -9.76 -2.65
CA PRO A 604 14.18 -9.73 -1.51
C PRO A 604 12.86 -8.98 -1.79
N PHE A 605 12.57 -8.57 -3.04
CA PHE A 605 11.33 -7.88 -3.38
C PHE A 605 10.18 -8.85 -3.67
N PHE A 606 10.32 -9.72 -4.67
CA PHE A 606 9.30 -10.73 -5.00
C PHE A 606 9.58 -12.11 -4.42
N PHE A 607 10.84 -12.46 -4.16
CA PHE A 607 11.25 -13.82 -3.78
C PHE A 607 11.67 -13.95 -2.31
N ALA A 608 11.53 -12.89 -1.50
CA ALA A 608 11.71 -12.98 -0.07
C ALA A 608 10.72 -13.98 0.56
N SER A 609 11.19 -14.72 1.57
CA SER A 609 10.32 -15.45 2.48
C SER A 609 9.47 -14.47 3.28
N ALA A 610 8.15 -14.61 3.19
CA ALA A 610 7.18 -13.83 3.93
C ALA A 610 6.43 -14.72 4.93
N PHE A 611 6.20 -14.20 6.12
CA PHE A 611 5.57 -14.93 7.22
C PHE A 611 4.05 -15.02 7.02
N GLN A 612 3.48 -16.23 7.08
CA GLN A 612 2.06 -16.48 6.87
C GLN A 612 1.34 -16.82 8.18
N TYR A 613 1.87 -17.79 8.93
CA TYR A 613 1.38 -18.20 10.25
C TYR A 613 2.57 -18.45 11.18
N HIS A 614 2.36 -18.32 12.49
CA HIS A 614 3.48 -18.35 13.44
C HIS A 614 4.03 -19.74 13.69
N PHE A 615 3.15 -20.72 13.86
CA PHE A 615 3.53 -22.07 14.23
C PHE A 615 2.82 -23.08 13.35
N ASP A 616 3.61 -24.00 12.79
CA ASP A 616 3.16 -25.35 12.48
C ASP A 616 3.05 -26.19 13.77
N LYS A 617 2.73 -27.49 13.64
CA LYS A 617 2.63 -28.40 14.79
C LYS A 617 3.99 -28.70 15.48
N GLN A 618 5.08 -28.06 15.07
CA GLN A 618 6.43 -28.18 15.62
C GLN A 618 6.97 -26.81 16.08
N ALA A 619 6.09 -25.85 16.36
CA ALA A 619 6.40 -24.48 16.76
C ALA A 619 7.37 -23.75 15.81
N LYS A 620 7.21 -23.94 14.49
CA LYS A 620 8.03 -23.26 13.46
C LYS A 620 7.22 -22.28 12.59
N PRO A 621 7.83 -21.17 12.14
CA PRO A 621 7.20 -20.20 11.26
C PRO A 621 6.81 -20.81 9.91
N VAL A 622 5.53 -20.66 9.55
CA VAL A 622 4.99 -21.03 8.25
C VAL A 622 5.27 -19.89 7.27
N LEU A 623 6.16 -20.13 6.31
CA LEU A 623 6.64 -19.15 5.35
C LEU A 623 6.10 -19.43 3.94
N VAL A 624 5.74 -18.36 3.23
CA VAL A 624 5.37 -18.33 1.81
C VAL A 624 6.32 -17.41 1.04
N SER A 625 6.21 -17.34 -0.28
CA SER A 625 6.93 -16.29 -1.04
C SER A 625 6.20 -14.94 -0.98
N GLN A 626 6.95 -13.84 -1.01
CA GLN A 626 6.39 -12.48 -1.04
C GLN A 626 5.57 -12.22 -2.33
N SER A 627 5.85 -12.91 -3.43
CA SER A 627 5.03 -12.92 -4.64
C SER A 627 3.69 -13.62 -4.43
N GLU A 628 3.69 -14.82 -3.83
CA GLU A 628 2.49 -15.57 -3.44
C GLU A 628 1.62 -14.82 -2.43
N LEU A 629 2.22 -14.14 -1.46
CA LEU A 629 1.51 -13.27 -0.50
C LEU A 629 0.79 -12.10 -1.19
N MET A 630 1.26 -11.66 -2.35
CA MET A 630 0.61 -10.64 -3.21
C MET A 630 -0.24 -11.25 -4.34
N GLY A 631 -0.51 -12.56 -4.31
CA GLY A 631 -1.33 -13.28 -5.30
C GLY A 631 -0.63 -13.65 -6.61
N TYR A 632 0.67 -13.35 -6.76
CA TYR A 632 1.44 -13.61 -7.98
C TYR A 632 1.95 -15.07 -8.05
N GLN A 633 1.04 -16.04 -8.06
CA GLN A 633 1.32 -17.49 -8.02
C GLN A 633 1.95 -18.09 -9.31
N GLY A 634 2.77 -17.32 -10.05
CA GLY A 634 3.51 -17.77 -11.25
C GLY A 634 2.66 -18.13 -12.48
N ARG A 635 1.34 -18.29 -12.34
CA ARG A 635 0.40 -18.47 -13.46
C ARG A 635 0.40 -17.20 -14.33
N PRO A 636 0.31 -17.32 -15.67
CA PRO A 636 -0.04 -16.19 -16.51
C PRO A 636 -1.32 -15.55 -16.00
N ARG A 637 -1.40 -14.21 -16.03
CA ARG A 637 -2.63 -13.51 -15.65
C ARG A 637 -3.72 -13.94 -16.62
N ASP A 638 -4.76 -14.59 -16.13
CA ASP A 638 -5.97 -14.79 -16.91
C ASP A 638 -6.58 -13.40 -17.14
N TYR A 639 -6.42 -12.90 -18.36
CA TYR A 639 -6.95 -11.62 -18.78
C TYR A 639 -8.41 -11.81 -19.12
N ASP A 640 -9.30 -11.11 -18.43
CA ASP A 640 -10.71 -11.03 -18.81
C ASP A 640 -10.96 -9.96 -19.89
N GLY A 641 -12.16 -9.97 -20.47
CA GLY A 641 -12.61 -8.97 -21.42
C GLY A 641 -11.77 -8.90 -22.71
N ILE A 642 -11.49 -7.69 -23.19
CA ILE A 642 -10.90 -7.48 -24.51
C ILE A 642 -9.44 -7.95 -24.62
N VAL A 643 -8.65 -7.83 -23.54
CA VAL A 643 -7.25 -8.31 -23.54
C VAL A 643 -7.22 -9.84 -23.61
N GLY A 644 -8.13 -10.51 -22.88
CA GLY A 644 -8.35 -11.95 -22.96
C GLY A 644 -8.76 -12.42 -24.35
N PHE A 645 -9.73 -11.73 -24.95
CA PHE A 645 -10.18 -12.01 -26.32
C PHE A 645 -9.04 -11.90 -27.33
N ILE A 646 -8.21 -10.84 -27.25
CA ILE A 646 -7.06 -10.63 -28.14
C ILE A 646 -6.00 -11.72 -27.96
N ALA A 647 -5.61 -12.01 -26.71
CA ALA A 647 -4.65 -13.07 -26.42
C ALA A 647 -5.14 -14.46 -26.85
N GLY A 648 -6.44 -14.75 -26.66
CA GLY A 648 -7.09 -15.97 -27.12
C GLY A 648 -7.14 -16.07 -28.65
N PHE A 649 -7.51 -14.99 -29.33
CA PHE A 649 -7.59 -14.92 -30.79
C PHE A 649 -6.23 -15.21 -31.44
N PHE A 650 -5.18 -14.47 -31.09
CA PHE A 650 -3.86 -14.67 -31.70
C PHE A 650 -3.25 -16.05 -31.35
N ARG A 651 -3.52 -16.58 -30.14
CA ARG A 651 -3.11 -17.94 -29.75
C ARG A 651 -3.74 -19.01 -30.62
N TRP A 652 -5.06 -18.97 -30.82
CA TRP A 652 -5.76 -19.92 -31.69
C TRP A 652 -5.43 -19.73 -33.17
N LEU A 653 -5.29 -18.48 -33.64
CA LEU A 653 -4.79 -18.15 -34.98
C LEU A 653 -3.44 -18.82 -35.23
N THR A 654 -2.49 -18.69 -34.29
CA THR A 654 -1.16 -19.30 -34.40
C THR A 654 -1.25 -20.82 -34.51
N ILE A 655 -2.02 -21.47 -33.64
CA ILE A 655 -2.18 -22.94 -33.62
C ILE A 655 -2.81 -23.44 -34.92
N LEU A 656 -3.91 -22.81 -35.37
CA LEU A 656 -4.66 -23.25 -36.56
C LEU A 656 -3.90 -23.00 -37.86
N VAL A 657 -3.25 -21.84 -38.00
CA VAL A 657 -2.41 -21.52 -39.17
C VAL A 657 -1.22 -22.48 -39.21
N MET A 658 -0.44 -22.61 -38.14
CA MET A 658 0.75 -23.47 -38.16
C MET A 658 0.41 -24.94 -38.39
N ALA A 659 -0.70 -25.45 -37.84
CA ALA A 659 -1.19 -26.80 -38.17
C ALA A 659 -1.52 -26.95 -39.66
N GLY A 660 -2.21 -25.97 -40.26
CA GLY A 660 -2.53 -25.96 -41.70
C GLY A 660 -1.29 -25.93 -42.59
N LEU A 661 -0.30 -25.09 -42.26
CA LEU A 661 0.95 -24.98 -43.01
C LEU A 661 1.79 -26.27 -42.91
N ILE A 662 1.89 -26.87 -41.73
CA ILE A 662 2.61 -28.15 -41.52
C ILE A 662 1.91 -29.29 -42.28
N ILE A 663 0.58 -29.37 -42.25
CA ILE A 663 -0.18 -30.38 -43.02
C ILE A 663 0.07 -30.21 -44.53
N HIS A 664 0.08 -28.97 -45.04
CA HIS A 664 0.38 -28.71 -46.45
C HIS A 664 1.82 -29.11 -46.82
N ILE A 665 2.83 -28.73 -46.01
CA ILE A 665 4.23 -29.13 -46.21
C ILE A 665 4.40 -30.66 -46.28
N VAL A 666 3.75 -31.38 -45.36
CA VAL A 666 3.78 -32.86 -45.35
C VAL A 666 3.12 -33.44 -46.62
N LEU A 667 2.03 -32.83 -47.10
CA LEU A 667 1.35 -33.24 -48.32
C LEU A 667 2.16 -32.95 -49.59
N ASP A 668 2.76 -31.76 -49.76
CA ASP A 668 3.64 -31.43 -50.90
C ASP A 668 4.88 -32.33 -50.91
N PHE A 669 5.49 -32.58 -49.75
CA PHE A 669 6.64 -33.48 -49.60
C PHE A 669 6.30 -34.93 -49.97
N ILE A 670 5.15 -35.46 -49.53
CA ILE A 670 4.69 -36.81 -49.89
C ILE A 670 4.38 -36.88 -51.40
N ALA A 671 3.74 -35.86 -51.96
CA ALA A 671 3.38 -35.81 -53.38
C ALA A 671 4.62 -35.78 -54.28
N ARG A 672 5.56 -34.87 -53.99
CA ARG A 672 6.82 -34.72 -54.74
C ARG A 672 7.79 -35.89 -54.55
N ARG A 673 7.57 -36.75 -53.54
CA ARG A 673 8.28 -38.03 -53.36
C ARG A 673 7.61 -39.22 -54.07
N ARG A 674 6.37 -39.05 -54.57
CA ARG A 674 5.67 -40.04 -55.42
C ARG A 674 5.88 -39.80 -56.92
N GLY A 675 6.12 -38.55 -57.32
CA GLY A 675 6.54 -38.23 -58.69
C GLY A 675 7.97 -38.68 -58.96
N ASP A 676 8.25 -39.08 -60.20
CA ASP A 676 9.61 -39.38 -60.64
C ASP A 676 10.46 -38.11 -60.79
N ARG A 677 11.78 -38.23 -60.69
CA ARG A 677 12.72 -37.10 -60.61
C ARG A 677 12.97 -36.45 -61.96
N THR A 678 12.08 -35.56 -62.40
CA THR A 678 12.15 -34.89 -63.72
C THR A 678 12.14 -33.36 -63.67
N ALA A 679 12.84 -32.76 -62.70
CA ALA A 679 13.20 -31.35 -62.68
C ALA A 679 14.63 -31.15 -62.14
N SER A 680 15.31 -30.10 -62.61
CA SER A 680 16.71 -29.72 -62.31
C SER A 680 17.77 -30.83 -62.48
N GLU A 681 18.11 -31.14 -63.73
CA GLU A 681 19.52 -31.29 -64.07
C GLU A 681 20.07 -29.87 -64.34
N ASP A 682 21.07 -29.43 -63.58
CA ASP A 682 21.72 -28.13 -63.76
C ASP A 682 22.67 -28.15 -64.96
N SER A 683 22.12 -28.01 -66.17
CA SER A 683 22.92 -27.71 -67.35
C SER A 683 23.50 -26.28 -67.25
N PRO A 684 24.82 -26.07 -67.37
CA PRO A 684 25.43 -24.73 -67.30
C PRO A 684 24.86 -23.73 -68.32
N ASP A 685 24.36 -24.21 -69.45
CA ASP A 685 23.80 -23.43 -70.55
C ASP A 685 22.29 -23.11 -70.41
N ALA A 686 21.73 -23.17 -69.19
CA ALA A 686 20.32 -22.88 -68.96
C ALA A 686 19.97 -21.40 -69.25
N GLU A 687 18.96 -21.16 -70.10
CA GLU A 687 18.47 -19.80 -70.42
C GLU A 687 17.87 -19.12 -69.17
N MET A 688 18.56 -18.11 -68.63
CA MET A 688 18.19 -17.41 -67.40
C MET A 688 17.38 -16.14 -67.66
N ILE A 689 16.14 -16.08 -67.16
CA ILE A 689 15.23 -14.94 -67.33
C ILE A 689 15.20 -14.08 -66.06
N GLN A 690 15.33 -12.76 -66.20
CA GLN A 690 15.18 -11.80 -65.10
C GLN A 690 13.68 -11.65 -64.73
N ARG A 691 13.24 -12.23 -63.59
CA ARG A 691 11.82 -12.23 -63.14
C ARG A 691 11.51 -11.13 -62.12
N PHE A 692 12.54 -10.66 -61.39
CA PHE A 692 12.49 -9.52 -60.47
C PHE A 692 13.58 -8.48 -60.75
N ASN A 693 13.25 -7.21 -60.47
CA ASN A 693 14.14 -6.06 -60.63
C ASN A 693 14.93 -5.75 -59.35
N ILE A 694 15.85 -4.78 -59.41
CA ILE A 694 16.68 -4.39 -58.26
C ILE A 694 15.86 -3.82 -57.09
N HIS A 695 14.75 -3.13 -57.32
CA HIS A 695 13.91 -2.60 -56.23
C HIS A 695 13.28 -3.71 -55.39
N ALA A 696 12.80 -4.77 -56.03
CA ALA A 696 12.27 -5.95 -55.35
C ALA A 696 13.36 -6.67 -54.53
N LEU A 697 14.55 -6.86 -55.10
CA LEU A 697 15.70 -7.47 -54.42
C LEU A 697 16.16 -6.62 -53.22
N THR A 698 16.23 -5.29 -53.36
CA THR A 698 16.56 -4.38 -52.26
C THR A 698 15.50 -4.39 -51.17
N GLN A 699 14.21 -4.37 -51.51
CA GLN A 699 13.11 -4.46 -50.52
C GLN A 699 13.17 -5.79 -49.76
N HIS A 700 13.42 -6.91 -50.46
CA HIS A 700 13.60 -8.23 -49.85
C HIS A 700 14.80 -8.26 -48.89
N LEU A 701 15.96 -7.73 -49.31
CA LEU A 701 17.16 -7.66 -48.46
C LEU A 701 16.93 -6.80 -47.21
N LEU A 702 16.28 -5.64 -47.35
CA LEU A 702 15.98 -4.75 -46.23
C LEU A 702 15.00 -5.38 -45.23
N VAL A 703 13.91 -6.00 -45.70
CA VAL A 703 12.96 -6.67 -44.80
C VAL A 703 13.62 -7.85 -44.11
N MET A 704 14.39 -8.69 -44.82
CA MET A 704 15.13 -9.81 -44.24
C MET A 704 16.10 -9.35 -43.13
N ILE A 705 16.90 -8.31 -43.36
CA ILE A 705 17.81 -7.76 -42.35
C ILE A 705 17.02 -7.23 -41.14
N SER A 706 15.93 -6.48 -41.38
CA SER A 706 15.11 -5.93 -40.28
C SER A 706 14.46 -7.03 -39.43
N VAL A 707 13.94 -8.08 -40.07
CA VAL A 707 13.29 -9.23 -39.42
C VAL A 707 14.29 -10.07 -38.64
N LEU A 708 15.50 -10.29 -39.16
CA LEU A 708 16.56 -10.98 -38.42
C LEU A 708 17.00 -10.21 -37.17
N ILE A 709 17.18 -8.89 -37.26
CA ILE A 709 17.49 -8.03 -36.10
C ILE A 709 16.34 -8.07 -35.08
N LEU A 710 15.09 -7.99 -35.55
CA LEU A 710 13.90 -8.07 -34.71
C LEU A 710 13.76 -9.44 -34.04
N PHE A 711 14.01 -10.55 -34.73
CA PHE A 711 13.92 -11.91 -34.16
C PHE A 711 15.00 -12.17 -33.11
N VAL A 712 16.27 -11.80 -33.36
CA VAL A 712 17.35 -12.01 -32.38
C VAL A 712 17.09 -11.18 -31.12
N SER A 713 16.72 -9.90 -31.27
CA SER A 713 16.40 -9.04 -30.13
C SER A 713 15.10 -9.42 -29.42
N ALA A 714 14.07 -9.86 -30.16
CA ALA A 714 12.82 -10.37 -29.59
C ALA A 714 13.06 -11.67 -28.81
N PHE A 715 13.93 -12.57 -29.26
CA PHE A 715 14.25 -13.80 -28.52
C PHE A 715 14.81 -13.50 -27.13
N SER A 716 15.77 -12.57 -27.03
CA SER A 716 16.31 -12.10 -25.74
C SER A 716 15.25 -11.43 -24.87
N LEU A 717 14.42 -10.54 -25.45
CA LEU A 717 13.40 -9.79 -24.70
C LEU A 717 12.17 -10.64 -24.30
N TRP A 718 11.78 -11.61 -25.11
CA TRP A 718 10.62 -12.49 -24.90
C TRP A 718 10.88 -13.54 -23.81
N GLY A 719 12.12 -14.04 -23.69
CA GLY A 719 12.48 -14.95 -22.61
C GLY A 719 12.31 -14.34 -21.20
N LEU A 720 12.42 -13.01 -21.08
CA LEU A 720 12.17 -12.28 -19.82
C LEU A 720 10.68 -12.23 -19.43
N ARG A 721 9.76 -12.61 -20.31
CA ARG A 721 8.30 -12.57 -20.06
C ARG A 721 7.82 -13.74 -19.18
N TYR A 722 8.57 -14.83 -19.09
CA TYR A 722 8.15 -16.06 -18.41
C TYR A 722 8.95 -16.33 -17.14
N PRO A 723 8.31 -16.41 -15.96
CA PRO A 723 8.97 -16.80 -14.72
C PRO A 723 9.37 -18.28 -14.77
N GLY A 724 10.61 -18.54 -15.22
CA GLY A 724 11.09 -19.90 -15.48
C GLY A 724 12.19 -20.02 -16.56
N ALA A 725 12.60 -18.92 -17.22
CA ALA A 725 13.66 -18.92 -18.23
C ALA A 725 14.97 -18.24 -17.78
N PRO A 726 15.66 -18.72 -16.72
CA PRO A 726 16.90 -18.10 -16.24
C PRO A 726 18.03 -18.11 -17.29
N TRP A 727 18.01 -19.10 -18.21
CA TRP A 727 18.91 -19.15 -19.35
C TRP A 727 18.77 -17.93 -20.29
N ALA A 728 17.55 -17.42 -20.48
CA ALA A 728 17.30 -16.25 -21.33
C ALA A 728 17.70 -14.95 -20.62
N ALA A 729 17.48 -14.87 -19.30
CA ALA A 729 18.00 -13.78 -18.48
C ALA A 729 19.54 -13.73 -18.49
N ALA A 730 20.20 -14.88 -18.37
CA ALA A 730 21.66 -15.00 -18.42
C ALA A 730 22.24 -14.61 -19.79
N LEU A 731 21.65 -15.09 -20.91
CA LEU A 731 22.04 -14.67 -22.25
C LEU A 731 21.82 -13.16 -22.46
N THR A 732 20.69 -12.62 -22.00
CA THR A 732 20.40 -11.18 -22.10
C THR A 732 21.44 -10.37 -21.33
N ALA A 733 21.82 -10.77 -20.11
CA ALA A 733 22.83 -10.10 -19.30
C ALA A 733 24.24 -10.16 -19.94
N LEU A 734 24.67 -11.34 -20.39
CA LEU A 734 26.02 -11.55 -20.94
C LEU A 734 26.26 -10.76 -22.24
N TRP A 735 25.20 -10.46 -22.99
CA TRP A 735 25.27 -9.71 -24.25
C TRP A 735 24.90 -8.21 -24.11
N GLY A 736 25.09 -7.61 -22.93
CA GLY A 736 24.94 -6.16 -22.70
C GLY A 736 23.64 -5.73 -22.01
N GLY A 737 22.82 -6.66 -21.54
CA GLY A 737 21.64 -6.38 -20.74
C GLY A 737 20.39 -5.96 -21.53
N VAL A 738 19.29 -5.75 -20.80
CA VAL A 738 17.96 -5.52 -21.39
C VAL A 738 17.92 -4.26 -22.27
N ASP A 739 18.61 -3.19 -21.86
CA ASP A 739 18.58 -1.92 -22.59
C ASP A 739 19.38 -1.93 -23.89
N PHE A 740 20.46 -2.71 -23.98
CA PHE A 740 21.12 -2.99 -25.25
C PHE A 740 20.13 -3.65 -26.23
N TRP A 741 19.48 -4.73 -25.80
CA TRP A 741 18.53 -5.45 -26.67
C TRP A 741 17.30 -4.60 -27.05
N ARG A 742 16.81 -3.72 -26.15
CA ARG A 742 15.77 -2.71 -26.48
C ARG A 742 16.23 -1.74 -27.58
N ILE A 743 17.49 -1.31 -27.57
CA ILE A 743 18.05 -0.43 -28.61
C ILE A 743 18.17 -1.17 -29.95
N ILE A 744 18.70 -2.40 -29.95
CA ILE A 744 18.80 -3.23 -31.17
C ILE A 744 17.41 -3.51 -31.77
N HIS A 745 16.43 -3.84 -30.93
CA HIS A 745 15.04 -4.06 -31.37
C HIS A 745 14.45 -2.82 -32.05
N ARG A 746 14.67 -1.62 -31.46
CA ARG A 746 14.24 -0.34 -32.03
C ARG A 746 14.91 0.00 -33.37
N ILE A 747 16.18 -0.36 -33.55
CA ILE A 747 16.88 -0.21 -34.84
C ILE A 747 16.25 -1.13 -35.90
N GLY A 748 15.97 -2.40 -35.56
CA GLY A 748 15.24 -3.32 -36.44
C GLY A 748 13.85 -2.81 -36.80
N ALA A 749 13.11 -2.26 -35.83
CA ALA A 749 11.77 -1.70 -36.04
C ALA A 749 11.77 -0.48 -36.97
N ILE A 750 12.74 0.44 -36.82
CA ILE A 750 12.90 1.58 -37.75
C ILE A 750 13.16 1.08 -39.17
N LEU A 751 14.04 0.08 -39.34
CA LEU A 751 14.35 -0.48 -40.66
C LEU A 751 13.13 -1.19 -41.29
N LEU A 752 12.34 -1.91 -40.50
CA LEU A 752 11.09 -2.54 -40.95
C LEU A 752 10.07 -1.49 -41.40
N LEU A 753 9.81 -0.48 -40.58
CA LEU A 753 8.86 0.62 -40.88
C LEU A 753 9.29 1.40 -42.13
N PHE A 754 10.59 1.71 -42.27
CA PHE A 754 11.14 2.32 -43.48
C PHE A 754 10.92 1.44 -44.73
N THR A 755 11.16 0.13 -44.61
CA THR A 755 11.00 -0.82 -45.72
C THR A 755 9.54 -0.96 -46.14
N GLY A 756 8.61 -1.01 -45.18
CA GLY A 756 7.17 -1.01 -45.44
C GLY A 756 6.71 0.27 -46.15
N LEU A 757 7.18 1.44 -45.70
CA LEU A 757 6.87 2.72 -46.35
C LEU A 757 7.45 2.80 -47.77
N TYR A 758 8.69 2.37 -47.97
CA TYR A 758 9.32 2.27 -49.29
C TYR A 758 8.53 1.33 -50.22
N HIS A 759 8.10 0.17 -49.73
CA HIS A 759 7.26 -0.76 -50.49
C HIS A 759 5.93 -0.14 -50.91
N LEU A 760 5.20 0.51 -49.98
CA LEU A 760 3.94 1.20 -50.29
C LEU A 760 4.13 2.31 -51.34
N ILE A 761 5.16 3.15 -51.20
CA ILE A 761 5.48 4.20 -52.17
C ILE A 761 5.83 3.59 -53.54
N TYR A 762 6.62 2.51 -53.57
CA TYR A 762 6.96 1.81 -54.81
C TYR A 762 5.70 1.23 -55.51
N CYS A 763 4.82 0.57 -54.75
CA CYS A 763 3.56 0.02 -55.25
C CYS A 763 2.55 1.08 -55.71
N ILE A 764 2.64 2.33 -55.22
CA ILE A 764 1.82 3.45 -55.72
C ILE A 764 2.46 4.10 -56.95
N VAL A 765 3.77 4.40 -56.91
CA VAL A 765 4.45 5.28 -57.88
C VAL A 765 4.95 4.52 -59.11
N HIS A 766 5.52 3.33 -58.96
CA HIS A 766 6.12 2.59 -60.08
C HIS A 766 5.10 1.72 -60.81
N ALA A 767 5.16 1.68 -62.14
CA ALA A 767 4.23 0.89 -62.95
C ALA A 767 4.34 -0.62 -62.70
N GLU A 768 5.56 -1.13 -62.55
CA GLU A 768 5.82 -2.52 -62.16
C GLU A 768 5.32 -2.83 -60.74
N GLY A 769 5.49 -1.89 -59.81
CA GLY A 769 4.98 -1.99 -58.44
C GLY A 769 3.45 -2.08 -58.40
N ARG A 770 2.75 -1.20 -59.13
CA ARG A 770 1.27 -1.25 -59.29
C ARG A 770 0.82 -2.57 -59.90
N ARG A 771 1.50 -3.03 -60.97
CA ARG A 771 1.18 -4.29 -61.67
C ARG A 771 1.30 -5.49 -60.73
N ASP A 772 2.46 -5.66 -60.09
CA ASP A 772 2.72 -6.84 -59.28
C ASP A 772 1.90 -6.84 -57.99
N PHE A 773 1.66 -5.68 -57.37
CA PHE A 773 0.71 -5.55 -56.25
C PHE A 773 -0.72 -5.96 -56.65
N ALA A 774 -1.22 -5.49 -57.81
CA ALA A 774 -2.54 -5.88 -58.32
C ALA A 774 -2.64 -7.37 -58.72
N LEU A 775 -1.51 -8.05 -58.95
CA LEU A 775 -1.43 -9.49 -59.16
C LEU A 775 -1.34 -10.28 -57.84
N MET A 776 -0.79 -9.69 -56.77
CA MET A 776 -0.72 -10.28 -55.43
C MET A 776 -2.08 -10.31 -54.70
N VAL A 777 -3.04 -9.44 -55.05
CA VAL A 777 -4.40 -9.48 -54.48
C VAL A 777 -5.05 -10.85 -54.77
N PRO A 778 -5.54 -11.61 -53.77
CA PRO A 778 -6.14 -12.92 -53.97
C PRO A 778 -7.43 -12.84 -54.80
N ARG A 779 -7.60 -13.81 -55.71
CA ARG A 779 -8.73 -13.89 -56.66
C ARG A 779 -9.46 -15.22 -56.47
N LYS A 780 -10.67 -15.36 -57.04
CA LYS A 780 -11.44 -16.62 -56.98
C LYS A 780 -10.65 -17.84 -57.50
N LYS A 781 -9.74 -17.65 -58.47
CA LYS A 781 -8.84 -18.71 -58.96
C LYS A 781 -7.86 -19.22 -57.89
N ASP A 782 -7.39 -18.38 -56.97
CA ASP A 782 -6.44 -18.83 -55.93
C ASP A 782 -7.06 -19.88 -54.99
N PHE A 783 -8.39 -19.83 -54.79
CA PHE A 783 -9.13 -20.86 -54.05
C PHE A 783 -9.36 -22.15 -54.86
N THR A 784 -9.60 -22.07 -56.17
CA THR A 784 -9.70 -23.29 -57.01
C THR A 784 -8.34 -23.97 -57.12
N ASP A 785 -7.29 -23.18 -57.34
CA ASP A 785 -5.90 -23.63 -57.43
C ASP A 785 -5.44 -24.30 -56.13
N PHE A 786 -5.84 -23.78 -54.96
CA PHE A 786 -5.64 -24.46 -53.67
C PHE A 786 -6.28 -25.85 -53.64
N PHE A 787 -7.59 -25.97 -53.93
CA PHE A 787 -8.27 -27.27 -53.86
C PHE A 787 -7.78 -28.27 -54.92
N GLU A 788 -7.38 -27.79 -56.10
CA GLU A 788 -6.74 -28.62 -57.13
C GLU A 788 -5.35 -29.08 -56.70
N ASN A 789 -4.56 -28.23 -56.03
CA ASN A 789 -3.26 -28.62 -55.49
C ASN A 789 -3.40 -29.65 -54.37
N ILE A 790 -4.41 -29.54 -53.49
CA ILE A 790 -4.72 -30.58 -52.49
C ILE A 790 -5.18 -31.89 -53.17
N ARG A 791 -5.94 -31.85 -54.27
CA ARG A 791 -6.30 -33.07 -55.04
C ARG A 791 -5.06 -33.70 -55.68
N TRP A 792 -4.14 -32.90 -56.21
CA TRP A 792 -2.85 -33.35 -56.73
C TRP A 792 -2.00 -34.01 -55.63
N PHE A 793 -1.87 -33.37 -54.46
CA PHE A 793 -1.13 -33.94 -53.33
C PHE A 793 -1.66 -35.31 -52.88
N LEU A 794 -3.00 -35.45 -52.85
CA LEU A 794 -3.66 -36.70 -52.48
C LEU A 794 -3.61 -37.77 -53.59
N GLY A 795 -3.01 -37.50 -54.75
CA GLY A 795 -2.95 -38.43 -55.89
C GLY A 795 -4.28 -38.61 -56.62
N LYS A 796 -5.23 -37.67 -56.46
CA LYS A 796 -6.55 -37.68 -57.13
C LYS A 796 -6.56 -36.92 -58.45
N GLN A 797 -5.43 -36.33 -58.83
CA GLN A 797 -5.23 -35.55 -60.05
C GLN A 797 -3.78 -35.76 -60.49
N ASN A 798 -3.54 -36.06 -61.77
CA ASN A 798 -2.23 -36.51 -62.26
C ASN A 798 -1.29 -35.36 -62.68
N GLN A 799 -1.81 -34.13 -62.78
CA GLN A 799 -1.06 -32.94 -63.22
C GLN A 799 -1.14 -31.84 -62.16
N GLN A 800 -0.01 -31.17 -61.90
CA GLN A 800 0.07 -30.00 -61.04
C GLN A 800 -0.80 -28.87 -61.62
N PRO A 801 -1.57 -28.12 -60.80
CA PRO A 801 -2.38 -27.00 -61.29
C PRO A 801 -1.51 -25.90 -61.91
N GLN A 802 -2.06 -25.24 -62.94
CA GLN A 802 -1.35 -24.20 -63.69
C GLN A 802 -1.47 -22.84 -62.98
N PHE A 803 -0.34 -22.33 -62.48
CA PHE A 803 -0.23 -21.04 -61.79
C PHE A 803 0.25 -19.92 -62.73
N GLY A 804 -0.09 -18.67 -62.41
CA GLY A 804 0.47 -17.49 -63.07
C GLY A 804 1.72 -16.96 -62.38
N ARG A 805 2.05 -15.68 -62.66
CA ARG A 805 3.24 -14.96 -62.12
C ARG A 805 3.44 -15.10 -60.61
N PHE A 806 2.37 -15.25 -59.83
CA PHE A 806 2.41 -15.60 -58.42
C PHE A 806 1.43 -16.75 -58.12
N THR A 807 1.88 -17.77 -57.39
CA THR A 807 1.02 -18.87 -56.91
C THR A 807 0.16 -18.42 -55.72
N TYR A 808 -0.84 -19.22 -55.34
CA TYR A 808 -1.64 -18.93 -54.14
C TYR A 808 -0.80 -18.95 -52.84
N PHE A 809 0.28 -19.73 -52.78
CA PHE A 809 1.15 -19.82 -51.60
C PHE A 809 2.17 -18.68 -51.55
N GLU A 810 2.70 -18.22 -52.70
CA GLU A 810 3.50 -16.99 -52.77
C GLU A 810 2.68 -15.75 -52.37
N LYS A 811 1.39 -15.71 -52.75
CA LYS A 811 0.45 -14.67 -52.29
C LYS A 811 0.15 -14.76 -50.80
N PHE A 812 0.00 -15.97 -50.26
CA PHE A 812 -0.19 -16.18 -48.82
C PHE A 812 1.00 -15.65 -48.03
N ASP A 813 2.24 -15.97 -48.44
CA ASP A 813 3.47 -15.40 -47.85
C ASP A 813 3.45 -13.88 -47.87
N TYR A 814 3.18 -13.29 -49.04
CA TYR A 814 3.14 -11.84 -49.20
C TYR A 814 2.13 -11.19 -48.24
N TRP A 815 0.90 -11.70 -48.16
CA TRP A 815 -0.14 -11.11 -47.31
C TRP A 815 0.06 -11.40 -45.82
N ALA A 816 0.61 -12.56 -45.45
CA ALA A 816 0.98 -12.85 -44.06
C ALA A 816 2.06 -11.89 -43.57
N VAL A 817 3.14 -11.70 -44.34
CA VAL A 817 4.21 -10.75 -44.01
C VAL A 817 3.69 -9.30 -44.05
N PHE A 818 2.86 -8.93 -45.02
CA PHE A 818 2.29 -7.58 -45.11
C PHE A 818 1.42 -7.22 -43.88
N TRP A 819 0.48 -8.09 -43.49
CA TRP A 819 -0.37 -7.85 -42.32
C TRP A 819 0.42 -7.94 -41.02
N GLY A 820 1.38 -8.87 -40.91
CA GLY A 820 2.31 -8.91 -39.78
C GLY A 820 3.09 -7.60 -39.63
N CYS A 821 3.59 -7.02 -40.72
CA CYS A 821 4.25 -5.70 -40.69
C CYS A 821 3.32 -4.58 -40.20
N VAL A 822 2.04 -4.59 -40.59
CA VAL A 822 1.03 -3.61 -40.13
C VAL A 822 0.74 -3.79 -38.63
N ILE A 823 0.47 -5.01 -38.17
CA ILE A 823 0.17 -5.32 -36.77
C ILE A 823 1.37 -4.99 -35.89
N MET A 824 2.55 -5.48 -36.24
CA MET A 824 3.80 -5.24 -35.50
C MET A 824 4.20 -3.76 -35.49
N GLY A 825 3.97 -3.05 -36.60
CA GLY A 825 4.21 -1.61 -36.70
C GLY A 825 3.30 -0.78 -35.78
N ILE A 826 1.98 -1.02 -35.82
CA ILE A 826 1.00 -0.29 -35.00
C ILE A 826 1.22 -0.59 -33.51
N THR A 827 1.27 -1.86 -33.14
CA THR A 827 1.46 -2.28 -31.74
C THR A 827 2.82 -1.86 -31.19
N GLY A 828 3.89 -1.98 -31.99
CA GLY A 828 5.25 -1.56 -31.62
C GLY A 828 5.35 -0.05 -31.41
N LEU A 829 4.72 0.77 -32.27
CA LEU A 829 4.67 2.22 -32.09
C LEU A 829 3.85 2.61 -30.85
N GLY A 830 2.70 1.96 -30.60
CA GLY A 830 1.91 2.16 -29.38
C GLY A 830 2.68 1.80 -28.10
N MET A 831 3.50 0.75 -28.15
CA MET A 831 4.37 0.35 -27.04
C MET A 831 5.61 1.25 -26.87
N TRP A 832 6.08 1.90 -27.93
CA TRP A 832 7.21 2.85 -27.89
C TRP A 832 6.78 4.22 -27.37
N PHE A 833 5.57 4.68 -27.73
CA PHE A 833 5.05 6.01 -27.40
C PHE A 833 3.75 5.94 -26.57
N PRO A 834 3.79 5.41 -25.32
CA PRO A 834 2.60 5.21 -24.49
C PRO A 834 1.84 6.51 -24.19
N GLU A 835 2.53 7.66 -24.07
CA GLU A 835 1.88 8.97 -23.89
C GLU A 835 0.96 9.36 -25.06
N VAL A 836 1.26 8.89 -26.28
CA VAL A 836 0.40 9.11 -27.45
C VAL A 836 -0.84 8.22 -27.37
N VAL A 837 -0.71 6.98 -26.90
CA VAL A 837 -1.85 6.10 -26.61
C VAL A 837 -2.74 6.73 -25.55
N LYS A 838 -2.14 7.21 -24.45
CA LYS A 838 -2.82 7.90 -23.35
C LYS A 838 -3.52 9.19 -23.77
N MET A 839 -2.98 9.93 -24.74
CA MET A 839 -3.65 11.10 -25.33
C MET A 839 -4.86 10.72 -26.19
N ILE A 840 -4.83 9.57 -26.88
CA ILE A 840 -5.91 9.12 -27.78
C ILE A 840 -7.03 8.40 -27.01
N VAL A 841 -6.69 7.65 -25.95
CA VAL A 841 -7.64 6.87 -25.12
C VAL A 841 -7.40 7.07 -23.61
N PRO A 842 -7.63 8.27 -23.04
CA PRO A 842 -7.21 8.60 -21.67
C PRO A 842 -7.84 7.77 -20.54
N THR A 843 -8.98 7.11 -20.81
CA THR A 843 -9.74 6.30 -19.83
C THR A 843 -9.54 4.80 -20.01
N ALA A 844 -8.73 4.37 -20.99
CA ALA A 844 -8.51 2.96 -21.33
C ALA A 844 -7.05 2.66 -21.74
N ASP A 845 -6.12 3.57 -21.44
CA ASP A 845 -4.71 3.52 -21.84
C ASP A 845 -4.03 2.20 -21.47
N SER A 846 -4.21 1.75 -20.23
CA SER A 846 -3.74 0.47 -19.70
C SER A 846 -4.30 -0.75 -20.46
N ILE A 847 -5.60 -0.76 -20.76
CA ILE A 847 -6.27 -1.83 -21.51
C ILE A 847 -5.70 -1.93 -22.94
N TRP A 848 -5.49 -0.78 -23.61
CA TRP A 848 -4.90 -0.74 -24.94
C TRP A 848 -3.41 -1.12 -24.93
N PHE A 849 -2.65 -0.67 -23.93
CA PHE A 849 -1.23 -0.98 -23.79
C PHE A 849 -0.99 -2.48 -23.51
N ASP A 850 -1.81 -3.11 -22.66
CA ASP A 850 -1.76 -4.57 -22.46
C ASP A 850 -2.24 -5.33 -23.70
N SER A 851 -3.31 -4.87 -24.37
CA SER A 851 -3.75 -5.43 -25.66
C SER A 851 -2.65 -5.42 -26.72
N PHE A 852 -1.85 -4.34 -26.80
CA PHE A 852 -0.71 -4.26 -27.71
C PHE A 852 0.40 -5.24 -27.33
N LYS A 853 0.73 -5.43 -26.04
CA LYS A 853 1.72 -6.43 -25.61
C LYS A 853 1.33 -7.85 -26.02
N GLU A 854 0.05 -8.19 -25.91
CA GLU A 854 -0.45 -9.53 -26.27
C GLU A 854 -0.48 -9.75 -27.78
N ALA A 855 -1.02 -8.79 -28.54
CA ALA A 855 -1.02 -8.85 -30.00
C ALA A 855 0.41 -8.89 -30.57
N HIS A 856 1.31 -8.01 -30.13
CA HIS A 856 2.69 -7.93 -30.62
C HIS A 856 3.48 -9.22 -30.32
N ALA A 857 3.37 -9.76 -29.10
CA ALA A 857 4.11 -10.96 -28.71
C ALA A 857 3.62 -12.23 -29.42
N HIS A 858 2.31 -12.38 -29.63
CA HIS A 858 1.76 -13.54 -30.34
C HIS A 858 1.95 -13.44 -31.86
N GLU A 859 1.78 -12.25 -32.46
CA GLU A 859 2.03 -12.05 -33.89
C GLU A 859 3.52 -12.23 -34.22
N ALA A 860 4.44 -11.76 -33.37
CA ALA A 860 5.88 -12.01 -33.55
C ALA A 860 6.21 -13.52 -33.59
N LEU A 861 5.56 -14.32 -32.73
CA LEU A 861 5.73 -15.78 -32.70
C LEU A 861 5.14 -16.45 -33.94
N LEU A 862 3.96 -16.02 -34.40
CA LEU A 862 3.36 -16.51 -35.64
C LEU A 862 4.24 -16.18 -36.86
N ALA A 863 4.69 -14.93 -36.99
CA ALA A 863 5.58 -14.50 -38.06
C ALA A 863 6.92 -15.26 -38.05
N PHE A 864 7.51 -15.49 -36.87
CA PHE A 864 8.72 -16.31 -36.72
C PHE A 864 8.50 -17.75 -37.20
N LEU A 865 7.45 -18.42 -36.72
CA LEU A 865 7.16 -19.80 -37.07
C LEU A 865 6.80 -19.95 -38.56
N ALA A 866 6.00 -19.03 -39.12
CA ALA A 866 5.65 -19.05 -40.54
C ALA A 866 6.88 -18.82 -41.45
N ILE A 867 7.77 -17.89 -41.10
CA ILE A 867 8.99 -17.66 -41.89
C ILE A 867 9.94 -18.86 -41.80
N VAL A 868 10.22 -19.36 -40.58
CA VAL A 868 11.20 -20.44 -40.36
C VAL A 868 10.71 -21.80 -40.87
N ILE A 869 9.43 -22.13 -40.75
CA ILE A 869 8.90 -23.46 -41.11
C ILE A 869 8.37 -23.49 -42.55
N TRP A 870 7.69 -22.44 -43.00
CA TRP A 870 6.92 -22.45 -44.25
C TRP A 870 7.60 -21.68 -45.39
N HIS A 871 8.03 -20.44 -45.16
CA HIS A 871 8.73 -19.65 -46.19
C HIS A 871 10.07 -20.29 -46.55
N VAL A 872 10.91 -20.61 -45.54
CA VAL A 872 12.20 -21.30 -45.76
C VAL A 872 12.00 -22.68 -46.40
N TYR A 873 10.91 -23.40 -46.12
CA TYR A 873 10.60 -24.63 -46.84
C TYR A 873 10.37 -24.37 -48.33
N ASN A 874 9.43 -23.49 -48.68
CA ASN A 874 9.04 -23.22 -50.07
C ASN A 874 10.18 -22.68 -50.95
N VAL A 875 11.15 -21.98 -50.36
CA VAL A 875 12.30 -21.38 -51.06
C VAL A 875 13.55 -22.28 -51.07
N HIS A 876 13.86 -22.96 -49.96
CA HIS A 876 15.15 -23.67 -49.78
C HIS A 876 15.06 -25.19 -49.61
N LEU A 877 14.02 -25.71 -48.96
CA LEU A 877 13.95 -27.12 -48.55
C LEU A 877 12.97 -27.98 -49.37
N ARG A 878 12.15 -27.35 -50.22
CA ARG A 878 11.17 -28.03 -51.07
C ARG A 878 11.85 -29.03 -52.03
N PRO A 879 11.35 -30.27 -52.18
CA PRO A 879 11.87 -31.20 -53.16
C PRO A 879 11.84 -30.62 -54.59
N GLY A 880 13.00 -30.62 -55.23
CA GLY A 880 13.23 -29.96 -56.54
C GLY A 880 13.84 -28.55 -56.46
N ARG A 881 14.11 -28.01 -55.26
CA ARG A 881 14.86 -26.74 -55.07
C ARG A 881 16.04 -26.81 -54.11
N PHE A 882 16.14 -27.84 -53.26
CA PHE A 882 17.26 -28.05 -52.34
C PHE A 882 18.61 -28.16 -53.07
N PRO A 883 19.71 -27.49 -52.63
CA PRO A 883 19.91 -26.81 -51.34
C PRO A 883 19.35 -25.38 -51.24
N GLY A 884 18.70 -24.87 -52.29
CA GLY A 884 18.00 -23.59 -52.33
C GLY A 884 18.46 -22.72 -53.49
N SER A 885 17.52 -21.96 -54.06
CA SER A 885 17.82 -21.06 -55.19
C SER A 885 18.43 -19.74 -54.74
N LEU A 886 19.45 -19.25 -55.47
CA LEU A 886 20.01 -17.89 -55.30
C LEU A 886 19.14 -16.79 -55.97
N PHE A 887 17.96 -17.15 -56.48
CA PHE A 887 16.99 -16.24 -57.10
C PHE A 887 16.72 -14.96 -56.29
N TRP A 888 16.67 -15.04 -54.96
CA TRP A 888 16.45 -13.90 -54.06
C TRP A 888 17.64 -12.92 -53.97
N VAL A 889 18.81 -13.29 -54.50
CA VAL A 889 20.02 -12.45 -54.59
C VAL A 889 20.11 -11.74 -55.95
N HIS A 890 19.87 -12.46 -57.06
CA HIS A 890 20.11 -11.96 -58.42
C HIS A 890 18.86 -11.79 -59.29
N GLY A 891 17.68 -12.22 -58.83
CA GLY A 891 16.39 -12.00 -59.51
C GLY A 891 16.18 -12.75 -60.83
N ARG A 892 17.00 -13.78 -61.11
CA ARG A 892 16.94 -14.59 -62.35
C ARG A 892 16.52 -16.03 -62.06
N ILE A 893 15.69 -16.59 -62.93
CA ILE A 893 15.17 -17.96 -62.84
C ILE A 893 15.46 -18.71 -64.16
N PRO A 894 15.77 -20.02 -64.14
CA PRO A 894 15.85 -20.82 -65.37
C PRO A 894 14.51 -20.84 -66.09
N LYS A 895 14.51 -20.67 -67.41
CA LYS A 895 13.31 -20.65 -68.25
C LYS A 895 12.42 -21.88 -68.07
N LYS A 896 13.02 -23.08 -68.03
CA LYS A 896 12.32 -24.35 -67.76
C LYS A 896 11.63 -24.37 -66.39
N GLU A 897 12.20 -23.71 -65.36
CA GLU A 897 11.58 -23.62 -64.03
C GLU A 897 10.40 -22.63 -64.04
N LYS A 898 10.53 -21.49 -64.74
CA LYS A 898 9.42 -20.55 -64.96
C LYS A 898 8.26 -21.24 -65.68
N GLU A 899 8.54 -21.93 -66.79
CA GLU A 899 7.54 -22.64 -67.59
C GLU A 899 6.86 -23.79 -66.81
N TRP A 900 7.55 -24.39 -65.84
CA TRP A 900 7.01 -25.44 -64.97
C TRP A 900 6.15 -24.91 -63.81
N GLU A 901 6.72 -24.13 -62.87
CA GLU A 901 5.97 -23.65 -61.70
C GLU A 901 5.03 -22.47 -62.02
N HIS A 902 5.21 -21.77 -63.15
CA HIS A 902 4.42 -20.57 -63.53
C HIS A 902 3.94 -20.62 -64.99
N SER A 903 3.37 -21.75 -65.40
CA SER A 903 2.91 -22.04 -66.77
C SER A 903 1.88 -21.06 -67.38
N LEU A 904 1.23 -20.20 -66.58
CA LEU A 904 0.36 -19.10 -67.07
C LEU A 904 1.04 -17.72 -67.05
N GLU A 905 2.34 -17.63 -66.73
CA GLU A 905 3.15 -16.42 -66.91
C GLU A 905 3.81 -16.45 -68.29
N SER A 906 3.16 -15.82 -69.28
CA SER A 906 3.76 -15.49 -70.59
C SER A 906 4.79 -14.38 -70.44
#